data_AF-A0A1W5YLK2-F1
#
_entry.id   AF-A0A1W5YLK2-F1
#
_cell.length_a   1.000
_cell.length_b   1.000
_cell.length_c   1.000
_cell.angle_alpha   90.00
_cell.angle_beta   90.00
_cell.angle_gamma   90.00
#
_symmetry.space_group_name_H-M   'P 1'
#
loop_
_entity.id
_entity.type
_entity.pdbx_description
1 polymer ?
#
loop_
_entity_poly.entity_id
_entity_poly.type
_entity_poly.pdbx_seq_one_letter_code
_entity_poly.pdbx_strand_id
1 'polypeptide(L)'
;MTERAGSKFIERGAHKGKGIAVFTSGGDSQGMNAAVRAVVRMGIYLGCKVFFIREGYQGMVDGGENIIEANWSSVSCIIHKGGTIIGSARCADFREKEGRLKAAKNLVQKGITNLVVIGGDGSLTGADLFRQEWGSLLDELLGRNEITAEQREKYKVLQIAGLVGSIDNDFCGTDMTIGTDSALHRIIEAVDAIVSTAYSHQRTFIMEVMGRHCGYLALVAALTSEADYVFIPEDPADVNWPEVLCDKLVQERSVGQRLNIIIVSEGAIDRNGKPITAELIKKVVVENLNQDTRITVLGHVQRGGNPSAFDRVLGCRMGAEAVMALMEANEHTKPCVISLEGNQAVRLPLMECVQQTKAVAQAMEDKNWELAVTLRGKSFKRNLDTYKLLTRLKPPKDAFDDRGHGKEGYTFAVMHIGAPACGMNAAVRSFVRNSIFRGDSVLGIHDGIEGLIAGNIKNMGWSDVTGWVSHGGAYLGTKRTLPGNRLGLIASRLQEFKIQGLVIIGGFEAYQAALQLSENRDDYEAFCIPMMVIPSTISNNVPGTEFSLGCDTALNEITEICDRIRQSAQGTKRRVFIIETMGGYCGYLATVAGLAGGADAAYIHEEKFTIKDLQQDVYHMATKMSEGVQRGLILRNEKASENYNTDFIYRLYSEEGKGLFSARMNVLGHMQQGGSPTPFDRNLGTKMAAKACDWIVCQLKGNIDAEGKVNCKDPNSACLLGVIRSQYTCSSLKSLKEQTNFEKRVPTDQWWLKLRPLLRILAKHDSTYEEEGMYMTVEDRAFGDSLYG
;
A
#
# COMPACT_ATOMS: atom_id res chain seq x y z
N MET A 1 -18.22 23.72 3.73
CA MET A 1 -17.28 23.03 4.62
C MET A 1 -17.72 23.34 6.03
N THR A 2 -18.34 22.38 6.71
CA THR A 2 -18.62 22.49 8.14
C THR A 2 -17.32 22.16 8.87
N GLU A 3 -16.84 23.09 9.69
CA GLU A 3 -15.68 22.91 10.55
C GLU A 3 -15.89 21.66 11.43
N ARG A 4 -15.15 20.58 11.16
CA ARG A 4 -15.02 19.48 12.11
C ARG A 4 -14.07 19.96 13.20
N ALA A 5 -14.50 19.92 14.46
CA ALA A 5 -13.68 20.31 15.60
C ALA A 5 -12.39 19.47 15.66
N GLY A 6 -11.23 20.12 15.52
CA GLY A 6 -9.91 19.49 15.64
C GLY A 6 -8.96 19.66 14.45
N SER A 7 -9.41 20.13 13.28
CA SER A 7 -8.52 20.34 12.13
C SER A 7 -7.75 21.67 12.23
N LYS A 8 -6.42 21.61 12.24
CA LYS A 8 -5.56 22.80 12.09
C LYS A 8 -5.32 23.09 10.61
N PHE A 9 -5.59 24.31 10.19
CA PHE A 9 -5.30 24.80 8.85
C PHE A 9 -4.07 25.71 8.90
N ILE A 10 -3.06 25.45 8.07
CA ILE A 10 -1.87 26.31 7.98
C ILE A 10 -1.89 27.15 6.69
N GLU A 11 -1.62 28.44 6.86
CA GLU A 11 -1.55 29.43 5.78
C GLU A 11 -0.15 29.52 5.16
N ARG A 12 -0.13 29.91 3.88
CA ARG A 12 1.09 30.12 3.10
C ARG A 12 2.01 31.16 3.77
N GLY A 13 3.30 30.84 3.85
CA GLY A 13 4.32 31.77 4.35
C GLY A 13 4.40 31.93 5.87
N ALA A 14 3.68 31.10 6.65
CA ALA A 14 3.65 31.17 8.12
C ALA A 14 5.03 31.05 8.80
N HIS A 15 6.04 30.49 8.11
CA HIS A 15 7.37 30.22 8.66
C HIS A 15 8.49 30.87 7.84
N LYS A 16 8.25 32.10 7.38
CA LYS A 16 9.19 32.86 6.56
C LYS A 16 10.58 32.96 7.20
N GLY A 17 11.59 32.50 6.46
CA GLY A 17 13.00 32.65 6.85
C GLY A 17 13.57 31.56 7.76
N LYS A 18 12.79 30.54 8.17
CA LYS A 18 13.34 29.33 8.80
C LYS A 18 14.13 28.51 7.78
N GLY A 19 15.28 27.96 8.19
CA GLY A 19 16.12 27.09 7.36
C GLY A 19 15.82 25.61 7.60
N ILE A 20 15.50 24.89 6.53
CA ILE A 20 15.25 23.43 6.52
C ILE A 20 16.24 22.77 5.58
N ALA A 21 16.79 21.62 5.93
CA ALA A 21 17.53 20.80 4.99
C ALA A 21 16.98 19.37 4.92
N VAL A 22 17.04 18.77 3.74
CA VAL A 22 16.67 17.37 3.50
C VAL A 22 17.86 16.61 2.95
N PHE A 23 18.07 15.40 3.46
CA PHE A 23 19.10 14.51 2.98
C PHE A 23 18.67 13.05 3.05
N THR A 24 19.26 12.25 2.17
CA THR A 24 19.05 10.80 2.13
C THR A 24 20.32 10.10 2.59
N SER A 25 20.19 9.10 3.47
CA SER A 25 21.34 8.38 4.02
C SER A 25 21.03 6.90 4.24
N GLY A 26 22.00 6.03 3.97
CA GLY A 26 21.85 4.59 4.00
C GLY A 26 21.60 4.00 2.61
N GLY A 27 21.08 2.77 2.55
CA GLY A 27 20.68 2.17 1.27
C GLY A 27 19.50 2.93 0.68
N ASP A 28 19.51 3.17 -0.63
CA ASP A 28 18.41 3.82 -1.32
C ASP A 28 17.19 2.90 -1.39
N SER A 29 16.03 3.54 -1.52
CA SER A 29 14.74 2.89 -1.74
C SER A 29 13.88 3.73 -2.67
N GLN A 30 13.02 3.05 -3.43
CA GLN A 30 12.13 3.72 -4.37
C GLN A 30 11.10 4.54 -3.58
N GLY A 31 10.90 5.81 -3.97
CA GLY A 31 9.98 6.72 -3.27
C GLY A 31 10.68 7.80 -2.43
N MET A 32 11.99 7.66 -2.15
CA MET A 32 12.78 8.72 -1.51
C MET A 32 12.67 10.06 -2.25
N ASN A 33 12.71 10.05 -3.59
CA ASN A 33 12.52 11.26 -4.39
C ASN A 33 11.14 11.91 -4.23
N ALA A 34 10.09 11.13 -3.96
CA ALA A 34 8.76 11.66 -3.68
C ALA A 34 8.72 12.38 -2.33
N ALA A 35 9.39 11.81 -1.31
CA ALA A 35 9.57 12.45 -0.01
C ALA A 35 10.40 13.73 -0.10
N VAL A 36 11.58 13.69 -0.76
CA VAL A 36 12.41 14.88 -1.01
C VAL A 36 11.60 15.98 -1.72
N ARG A 37 10.83 15.61 -2.76
CA ARG A 37 9.97 16.56 -3.47
C ARG A 37 8.94 17.21 -2.56
N ALA A 38 8.28 16.44 -1.70
CA ALA A 38 7.26 16.96 -0.81
C ALA A 38 7.85 17.87 0.28
N VAL A 39 8.99 17.50 0.87
CA VAL A 39 9.70 18.34 1.84
C VAL A 39 10.05 19.71 1.24
N VAL A 40 10.63 19.71 0.03
CA VAL A 40 10.99 20.97 -0.65
C VAL A 40 9.76 21.82 -0.96
N ARG A 41 8.72 21.23 -1.56
CA ARG A 41 7.53 21.99 -1.97
C ARG A 41 6.73 22.50 -0.78
N MET A 42 6.58 21.69 0.28
CA MET A 42 5.90 22.11 1.50
C MET A 42 6.70 23.17 2.26
N GLY A 43 8.02 23.00 2.38
CA GLY A 43 8.88 24.02 3.02
C GLY A 43 8.82 25.37 2.30
N ILE A 44 8.89 25.37 0.96
CA ILE A 44 8.74 26.60 0.15
C ILE A 44 7.35 27.21 0.33
N TYR A 45 6.29 26.39 0.35
CA TYR A 45 4.92 26.85 0.58
C TYR A 45 4.77 27.57 1.93
N LEU A 46 5.41 27.05 2.99
CA LEU A 46 5.44 27.69 4.32
C LEU A 46 6.41 28.89 4.41
N GLY A 47 7.14 29.22 3.35
CA GLY A 47 8.07 30.36 3.30
C GLY A 47 9.47 30.06 3.84
N CYS A 48 9.80 28.79 4.09
CA CYS A 48 11.11 28.36 4.55
C CYS A 48 12.15 28.43 3.42
N LYS A 49 13.42 28.59 3.79
CA LYS A 49 14.55 28.31 2.90
C LYS A 49 14.90 26.84 3.01
N VAL A 50 14.74 26.09 1.93
CA VAL A 50 14.98 24.64 1.93
C VAL A 50 16.29 24.33 1.23
N PHE A 51 17.09 23.42 1.78
CA PHE A 51 18.38 23.00 1.26
C PHE A 51 18.41 21.50 0.99
N PHE A 52 19.10 21.09 -0.07
CA PHE A 52 19.57 19.72 -0.23
C PHE A 52 20.93 19.58 0.45
N ILE A 53 21.14 18.44 1.11
CA ILE A 53 22.48 17.98 1.45
C ILE A 53 22.74 16.75 0.58
N ARG A 54 23.73 16.87 -0.31
CA ARG A 54 24.12 15.79 -1.22
C ARG A 54 24.93 14.73 -0.50
N GLU A 55 24.88 13.49 -1.00
CA GLU A 55 25.69 12.38 -0.49
C GLU A 55 25.52 12.10 1.02
N GLY A 56 24.34 12.44 1.56
CA GLY A 56 23.99 12.20 2.96
C GLY A 56 24.90 12.93 3.95
N TYR A 57 25.36 12.20 4.98
CA TYR A 57 26.25 12.77 6.01
C TYR A 57 27.58 13.25 5.45
N GLN A 58 28.09 12.63 4.37
CA GLN A 58 29.36 13.06 3.79
C GLN A 58 29.27 14.48 3.27
N GLY A 59 28.25 14.80 2.46
CA GLY A 59 28.09 16.17 1.98
C GLY A 59 27.72 17.17 3.09
N MET A 60 27.17 16.70 4.21
CA MET A 60 26.98 17.55 5.40
C MET A 60 28.32 17.98 5.99
N VAL A 61 29.29 17.05 6.07
CA VAL A 61 30.65 17.30 6.56
C VAL A 61 31.45 18.14 5.57
N ASP A 62 31.37 17.82 4.28
CA ASP A 62 32.12 18.51 3.22
C ASP A 62 31.64 19.96 3.03
N GLY A 63 30.34 20.22 3.20
CA GLY A 63 29.76 21.54 3.05
C GLY A 63 29.85 22.10 1.63
N GLY A 64 29.91 23.43 1.51
CA GLY A 64 30.11 24.11 0.22
C GLY A 64 29.04 23.78 -0.83
N GLU A 65 29.47 23.21 -1.96
CA GLU A 65 28.62 22.80 -3.09
C GLU A 65 27.72 21.60 -2.77
N ASN A 66 27.97 20.89 -1.66
CA ASN A 66 27.11 19.78 -1.24
C ASN A 66 25.86 20.25 -0.49
N ILE A 67 25.81 21.51 -0.03
CA ILE A 67 24.62 22.11 0.63
C ILE A 67 24.04 23.21 -0.26
N ILE A 68 23.05 22.82 -1.07
CA ILE A 68 22.48 23.64 -2.15
C ILE A 68 21.07 24.08 -1.78
N GLU A 69 20.75 25.36 -1.94
CA GLU A 69 19.38 25.85 -1.77
C GLU A 69 18.46 25.26 -2.87
N ALA A 70 17.40 24.60 -2.43
CA ALA A 70 16.40 24.01 -3.29
C ALA A 70 15.37 25.06 -3.69
N ASN A 71 14.92 24.98 -4.94
CA ASN A 71 13.82 25.79 -5.47
C ASN A 71 12.72 24.89 -6.04
N TRP A 72 11.61 25.48 -6.44
CA TRP A 72 10.46 24.72 -6.94
C TRP A 72 10.78 23.83 -8.16
N SER A 73 11.62 24.33 -9.08
CA SER A 73 12.02 23.62 -10.29
C SER A 73 13.02 22.51 -10.01
N SER A 74 13.85 22.62 -8.97
CA SER A 74 14.86 21.62 -8.60
C SER A 74 14.31 20.23 -8.26
N VAL A 75 13.06 20.15 -7.78
CA VAL A 75 12.34 18.89 -7.51
C VAL A 75 11.26 18.59 -8.55
N SER A 76 11.32 19.25 -9.71
CA SER A 76 10.42 18.94 -10.81
C SER A 76 10.88 17.67 -11.53
N CYS A 77 9.94 16.81 -11.90
CA CYS A 77 10.21 15.57 -12.63
C CYS A 77 11.14 14.56 -11.91
N ILE A 78 11.09 14.50 -10.58
CA ILE A 78 11.83 13.50 -9.79
C ILE A 78 10.92 12.42 -9.17
N ILE A 79 9.61 12.66 -9.07
CA ILE A 79 8.67 11.79 -8.34
C ILE A 79 8.61 10.33 -8.83
N HIS A 80 8.91 10.11 -10.11
CA HIS A 80 8.89 8.79 -10.76
C HIS A 80 10.27 8.14 -10.85
N LYS A 81 11.33 8.84 -10.44
CA LYS A 81 12.69 8.32 -10.52
C LYS A 81 12.95 7.40 -9.33
N GLY A 82 13.54 6.24 -9.60
CA GLY A 82 14.12 5.37 -8.56
C GLY A 82 15.31 6.02 -7.85
N GLY A 83 15.74 5.37 -6.77
CA GLY A 83 16.86 5.82 -5.93
C GLY A 83 16.65 7.21 -5.32
N THR A 84 17.75 7.95 -5.16
CA THR A 84 17.75 9.33 -4.64
C THR A 84 18.54 10.27 -5.56
N ILE A 85 17.93 11.38 -5.98
CA ILE A 85 18.58 12.41 -6.82
C ILE A 85 19.62 13.24 -6.08
N ILE A 86 19.63 13.19 -4.74
CA ILE A 86 20.59 13.90 -3.90
C ILE A 86 21.72 12.98 -3.39
N GLY A 87 21.74 11.71 -3.82
CA GLY A 87 22.80 10.77 -3.46
C GLY A 87 22.75 10.31 -2.01
N SER A 88 23.55 9.29 -1.70
CA SER A 88 23.67 8.73 -0.36
C SER A 88 25.02 8.03 -0.26
N ALA A 89 25.92 8.59 0.54
CA ALA A 89 27.25 8.03 0.77
C ALA A 89 27.42 7.58 2.23
N ARG A 90 28.26 6.55 2.42
CA ARG A 90 28.77 6.20 3.75
C ARG A 90 29.75 7.28 4.18
N CYS A 91 29.62 7.76 5.42
CA CYS A 91 30.50 8.79 5.97
C CYS A 91 31.27 8.23 7.16
N ALA A 92 32.58 8.05 6.99
CA ALA A 92 33.47 7.67 8.09
C ALA A 92 33.72 8.86 9.03
N ASP A 93 33.93 10.06 8.46
CA ASP A 93 34.24 11.28 9.19
C ASP A 93 33.18 11.65 10.23
N PHE A 94 31.90 11.43 9.93
CA PHE A 94 30.80 11.74 10.84
C PHE A 94 30.78 10.84 12.11
N ARG A 95 31.50 9.71 12.10
CA ARG A 95 31.72 8.89 13.31
C ARG A 95 32.66 9.58 14.29
N GLU A 96 33.56 10.42 13.80
CA GLU A 96 34.46 11.21 14.61
C GLU A 96 33.82 12.55 15.01
N LYS A 97 34.13 13.03 16.22
CA LYS A 97 33.59 14.30 16.72
C LYS A 97 33.99 15.48 15.82
N GLU A 98 35.19 15.45 15.25
CA GLU A 98 35.69 16.51 14.35
C GLU A 98 34.87 16.61 13.05
N GLY A 99 34.42 15.47 12.50
CA GLY A 99 33.52 15.48 11.34
C GLY A 99 32.15 16.06 11.68
N ARG A 100 31.60 15.71 12.85
CA ARG A 100 30.35 16.31 13.36
C ARG A 100 30.48 17.82 13.61
N LEU A 101 31.64 18.27 14.10
CA LEU A 101 31.94 19.69 14.31
C LEU A 101 31.96 20.47 12.98
N LYS A 102 32.59 19.92 11.93
CA LYS A 102 32.53 20.47 10.56
C LYS A 102 31.09 20.54 10.03
N ALA A 103 30.33 19.46 10.20
CA ALA A 103 28.93 19.42 9.80
C ALA A 103 28.09 20.50 10.50
N ALA A 104 28.24 20.66 11.82
CA ALA A 104 27.53 21.67 12.59
C ALA A 104 27.87 23.09 12.12
N LYS A 105 29.15 23.37 11.85
CA LYS A 105 29.60 24.63 11.27
C LYS A 105 28.91 24.92 9.93
N ASN A 106 28.91 23.96 9.02
CA ASN A 106 28.32 24.12 7.68
C ASN A 106 26.82 24.43 7.75
N LEU A 107 26.09 23.75 8.64
CA LEU A 107 24.65 23.99 8.85
C LEU A 107 24.40 25.39 9.43
N VAL A 108 25.17 25.81 10.43
CA VAL A 108 25.07 27.15 11.04
C VAL A 108 25.36 28.26 10.03
N GLN A 109 26.39 28.09 9.19
CA GLN A 109 26.74 29.06 8.15
C GLN A 109 25.62 29.28 7.13
N LYS A 110 24.81 28.24 6.85
CA LYS A 110 23.64 28.31 5.97
C LYS A 110 22.35 28.67 6.71
N GLY A 111 22.39 28.77 8.05
CA GLY A 111 21.23 29.05 8.89
C GLY A 111 20.22 27.92 8.95
N ILE A 112 20.69 26.67 8.87
CA ILE A 112 19.87 25.46 8.92
C ILE A 112 19.77 24.96 10.36
N THR A 113 18.55 24.86 10.89
CA THR A 113 18.28 24.31 12.24
C THR A 113 17.23 23.21 12.23
N ASN A 114 16.70 22.85 11.06
CA ASN A 114 15.67 21.84 10.91
C ASN A 114 16.13 20.83 9.86
N LEU A 115 16.24 19.56 10.24
CA LEU A 115 16.70 18.49 9.37
C LEU A 115 15.60 17.47 9.14
N VAL A 116 15.34 17.18 7.87
CA VAL A 116 14.56 16.01 7.45
C VAL A 116 15.54 14.93 7.00
N VAL A 117 15.52 13.80 7.70
CA VAL A 117 16.41 12.65 7.42
C VAL A 117 15.61 11.54 6.79
N ILE A 118 15.95 11.13 5.57
CA ILE A 118 15.30 10.02 4.87
C ILE A 118 16.28 8.84 4.83
N GLY A 119 15.99 7.75 5.53
CA GLY A 119 16.89 6.61 5.58
C GLY A 119 16.44 5.50 6.50
N GLY A 120 17.34 4.54 6.73
CA GLY A 120 17.11 3.44 7.67
C GLY A 120 17.35 3.82 9.13
N ASP A 121 17.18 2.84 10.01
CA ASP A 121 17.38 2.90 11.46
C ASP A 121 18.73 3.52 11.89
N GLY A 122 19.82 3.12 11.22
CA GLY A 122 21.16 3.63 11.52
C GLY A 122 21.31 5.12 11.23
N SER A 123 20.72 5.59 10.12
CA SER A 123 20.75 7.00 9.72
C SER A 123 19.97 7.87 10.72
N LEU A 124 18.81 7.38 11.17
CA LEU A 124 17.95 8.06 12.15
C LEU A 124 18.61 8.13 13.53
N THR A 125 19.28 7.04 13.95
CA THR A 125 20.06 7.00 15.20
C THR A 125 21.21 8.02 15.17
N GLY A 126 21.96 8.08 14.07
CA GLY A 126 23.04 9.05 13.91
C GLY A 126 22.56 10.50 13.96
N ALA A 127 21.35 10.76 13.46
CA ALA A 127 20.74 12.08 13.49
C ALA A 127 20.39 12.50 14.92
N ASP A 128 19.77 11.61 15.70
CA ASP A 128 19.43 11.89 17.10
C ASP A 128 20.68 12.15 17.96
N LEU A 129 21.74 11.34 17.81
CA LEU A 129 23.02 11.55 18.49
C LEU A 129 23.61 12.93 18.14
N PHE A 130 23.57 13.31 16.86
CA PHE A 130 24.05 14.62 16.41
C PHE A 130 23.26 15.78 17.03
N ARG A 131 21.94 15.63 17.21
CA ARG A 131 21.11 16.61 17.91
C ARG A 131 21.44 16.69 19.40
N GLN A 132 21.67 15.57 20.07
CA GLN A 132 22.05 15.57 21.48
C GLN A 132 23.39 16.27 21.71
N GLU A 133 24.36 16.04 20.82
CA GLU A 133 25.68 16.69 20.88
C GLU A 133 25.67 18.15 20.40
N TRP A 134 24.59 18.62 19.76
CA TRP A 134 24.52 19.92 19.07
C TRP A 134 24.99 21.09 19.95
N GLY A 135 24.48 21.20 21.18
CA GLY A 135 24.86 22.28 22.09
C GLY A 135 26.37 22.31 22.37
N SER A 136 26.94 21.14 22.70
CA SER A 136 28.38 21.00 22.96
C SER A 136 29.23 21.30 21.73
N LEU A 137 28.79 20.90 20.54
CA LEU A 137 29.49 21.19 19.28
C LEU A 137 29.52 22.69 19.00
N LEU A 138 28.41 23.39 19.23
CA LEU A 138 28.36 24.84 19.04
C LEU A 138 29.21 25.61 20.06
N ASP A 139 29.25 25.15 21.31
CA ASP A 139 30.10 25.76 22.35
C ASP A 139 31.59 25.63 21.99
N GLU A 140 31.98 24.48 21.43
CA GLU A 140 33.34 24.25 20.96
C GLU A 140 33.67 25.10 19.71
N LEU A 141 32.74 25.22 18.76
CA LEU A 141 32.89 26.10 17.59
C LEU A 141 33.03 27.58 17.99
N LEU A 142 32.30 28.01 19.03
CA LEU A 142 32.43 29.34 19.59
C LEU A 142 33.81 29.54 20.23
N GLY A 143 34.29 28.55 21.00
CA GLY A 143 35.63 28.56 21.59
C GLY A 143 36.75 28.61 20.54
N ARG A 144 36.54 28.00 19.37
CA ARG A 144 37.45 28.03 18.21
C ARG A 144 37.31 29.30 17.35
N ASN A 145 36.42 30.23 17.70
CA ASN A 145 36.08 31.42 16.90
C ASN A 145 35.58 31.10 15.46
N GLU A 146 34.97 29.94 15.26
CA GLU A 146 34.44 29.53 13.95
C GLU A 146 32.99 29.98 13.71
N ILE A 147 32.28 30.31 14.80
CA ILE A 147 30.93 30.90 14.80
C ILE A 147 30.85 32.08 15.77
N THR A 148 29.90 32.99 15.58
CA THR A 148 29.67 34.12 16.49
C THR A 148 28.73 33.76 17.64
N ALA A 149 28.78 34.53 18.74
CA ALA A 149 27.84 34.39 19.85
C ALA A 149 26.38 34.57 19.42
N GLU A 150 26.12 35.47 18.47
CA GLU A 150 24.78 35.65 17.88
C GLU A 150 24.30 34.42 17.11
N GLN A 151 25.19 33.78 16.33
CA GLN A 151 24.88 32.53 15.61
C GLN A 151 24.61 31.39 16.60
N ARG A 152 25.42 31.29 17.66
CA ARG A 152 25.24 30.29 18.71
C ARG A 152 23.87 30.39 19.37
N GLU A 153 23.40 31.60 19.68
CA GLU A 153 22.10 31.82 20.31
C GLU A 153 20.96 31.60 19.32
N LYS A 154 21.09 32.15 18.11
CA LYS A 154 20.07 32.03 17.06
C LYS A 154 19.82 30.59 16.62
N TYR A 155 20.86 29.75 16.59
CA TYR A 155 20.81 28.38 16.09
C TYR A 155 21.00 27.34 17.20
N LYS A 156 20.62 27.69 18.44
CA LYS A 156 20.88 26.89 19.64
C LYS A 156 20.23 25.50 19.66
N VAL A 157 19.15 25.28 18.92
CA VAL A 157 18.43 24.00 18.88
C VAL A 157 18.38 23.45 17.46
N LEU A 158 18.76 22.18 17.32
CA LEU A 158 18.57 21.39 16.11
C LEU A 158 17.30 20.55 16.22
N GLN A 159 16.40 20.70 15.26
CA GLN A 159 15.16 19.92 15.16
C GLN A 159 15.31 18.85 14.09
N ILE A 160 14.78 17.66 14.36
CA ILE A 160 14.90 16.50 13.48
C ILE A 160 13.53 15.85 13.28
N ALA A 161 13.20 15.61 12.02
CA ALA A 161 12.12 14.73 11.60
C ALA A 161 12.69 13.60 10.72
N GLY A 162 12.44 12.36 11.15
CA GLY A 162 12.88 11.16 10.45
C GLY A 162 11.80 10.61 9.52
N LEU A 163 12.22 10.14 8.35
CA LEU A 163 11.42 9.38 7.40
C LEU A 163 12.11 8.06 7.11
N VAL A 164 11.38 6.95 7.23
CA VAL A 164 11.96 5.63 7.08
C VAL A 164 11.97 5.22 5.60
N GLY A 165 13.12 5.37 4.95
CA GLY A 165 13.38 4.90 3.59
C GLY A 165 14.12 3.57 3.62
N SER A 166 13.38 2.47 3.45
CA SER A 166 13.91 1.11 3.44
C SER A 166 13.00 0.21 2.62
N ILE A 167 13.56 -0.79 1.95
CA ILE A 167 12.77 -1.85 1.30
C ILE A 167 12.40 -2.96 2.28
N ASP A 168 13.18 -3.12 3.35
CA ASP A 168 13.17 -4.30 4.23
C ASP A 168 11.92 -4.36 5.13
N ASN A 169 11.26 -3.22 5.36
CA ASN A 169 10.16 -3.04 6.32
C ASN A 169 10.52 -3.52 7.74
N ASP A 170 11.77 -3.28 8.15
CA ASP A 170 12.34 -3.77 9.40
C ASP A 170 12.22 -2.78 10.58
N PHE A 171 11.72 -1.56 10.33
CA PHE A 171 11.59 -0.51 11.33
C PHE A 171 10.30 -0.63 12.14
N CYS A 172 10.44 -0.86 13.44
CA CYS A 172 9.30 -0.88 14.37
C CYS A 172 8.74 0.54 14.53
N GLY A 173 7.43 0.69 14.38
CA GLY A 173 6.76 2.01 14.46
C GLY A 173 5.93 2.35 13.23
N THR A 174 6.21 1.74 12.09
CA THR A 174 5.46 1.96 10.85
C THR A 174 4.91 0.64 10.30
N ASP A 175 3.75 0.67 9.66
CA ASP A 175 3.17 -0.50 8.99
C ASP A 175 3.88 -0.77 7.64
N MET A 176 4.36 0.28 7.00
CA MET A 176 5.11 0.22 5.75
C MET A 176 6.20 1.29 5.69
N THR A 177 7.41 0.89 5.31
CA THR A 177 8.52 1.82 5.01
C THR A 177 8.51 2.25 3.54
N ILE A 178 9.04 3.45 3.25
CA ILE A 178 9.10 3.98 1.89
C ILE A 178 10.02 3.09 1.05
N GLY A 179 9.45 2.41 0.06
CA GLY A 179 10.13 1.54 -0.91
C GLY A 179 9.81 0.06 -0.77
N THR A 180 9.18 -0.37 0.33
CA THR A 180 8.80 -1.78 0.52
C THR A 180 7.80 -2.26 -0.53
N ASP A 181 6.77 -1.46 -0.81
CA ASP A 181 5.77 -1.82 -1.81
C ASP A 181 6.39 -1.92 -3.21
N SER A 182 7.24 -0.96 -3.57
CA SER A 182 8.00 -0.99 -4.82
C SER A 182 8.91 -2.22 -4.93
N ALA A 183 9.58 -2.62 -3.84
CA ALA A 183 10.40 -3.83 -3.82
C ALA A 183 9.55 -5.09 -4.03
N LEU A 184 8.37 -5.18 -3.39
CA LEU A 184 7.40 -6.26 -3.64
C LEU A 184 6.97 -6.32 -5.10
N HIS A 185 6.74 -5.19 -5.75
CA HIS A 185 6.44 -5.15 -7.19
C HIS A 185 7.57 -5.77 -8.02
N ARG A 186 8.84 -5.48 -7.70
CA ARG A 186 10.00 -6.06 -8.40
C ARG A 186 10.11 -7.57 -8.17
N ILE A 187 9.87 -8.03 -6.94
CA ILE A 187 9.88 -9.46 -6.59
C ILE A 187 8.80 -10.20 -7.39
N ILE A 188 7.58 -9.67 -7.40
CA ILE A 188 6.45 -10.33 -8.08
C ILE A 188 6.57 -10.31 -9.59
N GLU A 189 7.09 -9.23 -10.19
CA GLU A 189 7.40 -9.24 -11.62
C GLU A 189 8.40 -10.35 -11.99
N ALA A 190 9.45 -10.52 -11.18
CA ALA A 190 10.44 -11.57 -11.42
C ALA A 190 9.87 -12.98 -11.21
N VAL A 191 9.04 -13.17 -10.17
CA VAL A 191 8.37 -14.45 -9.92
C VAL A 191 7.40 -14.79 -11.05
N ASP A 192 6.54 -13.85 -11.46
CA ASP A 192 5.58 -14.06 -12.56
C ASP A 192 6.30 -14.39 -13.88
N ALA A 193 7.45 -13.75 -14.16
CA ALA A 193 8.27 -14.08 -15.32
C ALA A 193 8.80 -15.53 -15.26
N ILE A 194 9.20 -15.99 -14.07
CA ILE A 194 9.73 -17.34 -13.85
C ILE A 194 8.64 -18.41 -13.89
N VAL A 195 7.43 -18.11 -13.40
CA VAL A 195 6.28 -19.03 -13.41
C VAL A 195 6.06 -19.64 -14.80
N SER A 196 6.17 -18.83 -15.86
CA SER A 196 5.97 -19.28 -17.24
C SER A 196 6.96 -20.37 -17.68
N THR A 197 8.25 -20.23 -17.36
CA THR A 197 9.28 -21.23 -17.69
C THR A 197 9.26 -22.41 -16.73
N ALA A 198 8.96 -22.17 -15.45
CA ALA A 198 8.84 -23.20 -14.43
C ALA A 198 7.72 -24.19 -14.76
N TYR A 199 6.56 -23.68 -15.14
CA TYR A 199 5.39 -24.48 -15.53
C TYR A 199 5.65 -25.34 -16.78
N SER A 200 6.39 -24.77 -17.74
CA SER A 200 6.73 -25.45 -19.00
C SER A 200 7.64 -26.67 -18.79
N HIS A 201 8.62 -26.57 -17.88
CA HIS A 201 9.61 -27.62 -17.64
C HIS A 201 9.39 -28.44 -16.36
N GLN A 202 8.28 -28.22 -15.65
CA GLN A 202 7.99 -28.87 -14.36
C GLN A 202 9.13 -28.72 -13.33
N ARG A 203 9.69 -27.52 -13.23
CA ARG A 203 10.87 -27.22 -12.42
C ARG A 203 10.53 -26.69 -11.04
N THR A 204 11.50 -26.84 -10.15
CA THR A 204 11.50 -26.21 -8.83
C THR A 204 12.40 -24.98 -8.86
N PHE A 205 11.89 -23.83 -8.45
CA PHE A 205 12.63 -22.58 -8.40
C PHE A 205 12.78 -22.10 -6.97
N ILE A 206 14.01 -21.72 -6.62
CA ILE A 206 14.36 -21.11 -5.34
C ILE A 206 14.66 -19.64 -5.60
N MET A 207 13.85 -18.77 -5.01
CA MET A 207 13.88 -17.33 -5.19
C MET A 207 14.47 -16.68 -3.95
N GLU A 208 15.68 -16.13 -4.06
CA GLU A 208 16.33 -15.40 -2.97
C GLU A 208 15.92 -13.92 -3.01
N VAL A 209 15.36 -13.46 -1.88
CA VAL A 209 14.72 -12.15 -1.71
C VAL A 209 15.45 -11.38 -0.61
N MET A 210 15.61 -10.06 -0.82
CA MET A 210 16.24 -9.16 0.15
C MET A 210 15.35 -8.97 1.39
N GLY A 211 15.91 -8.40 2.44
CA GLY A 211 15.18 -8.07 3.68
C GLY A 211 16.08 -7.94 4.91
N ARG A 212 17.39 -8.08 4.74
CA ARG A 212 18.42 -8.10 5.78
C ARG A 212 18.13 -9.18 6.82
N HIS A 213 17.59 -8.78 7.96
CA HIS A 213 17.18 -9.66 9.06
C HIS A 213 15.66 -9.65 9.25
N CYS A 214 14.92 -9.26 8.20
CA CYS A 214 13.47 -9.23 8.16
C CYS A 214 12.94 -10.10 7.01
N GLY A 215 11.99 -10.97 7.35
CA GLY A 215 11.30 -11.84 6.40
C GLY A 215 10.08 -11.21 5.73
N TYR A 216 9.78 -9.93 5.94
CA TYR A 216 8.52 -9.31 5.47
C TYR A 216 8.35 -9.43 3.95
N LEU A 217 9.39 -9.08 3.18
CA LEU A 217 9.36 -9.18 1.72
C LEU A 217 9.14 -10.63 1.26
N ALA A 218 9.87 -11.58 1.84
CA ALA A 218 9.74 -13.01 1.51
C ALA A 218 8.35 -13.56 1.87
N LEU A 219 7.82 -13.22 3.03
CA LEU A 219 6.51 -13.66 3.51
C LEU A 219 5.37 -13.13 2.65
N VAL A 220 5.36 -11.83 2.37
CA VAL A 220 4.33 -11.23 1.51
C VAL A 220 4.47 -11.74 0.08
N ALA A 221 5.69 -11.83 -0.45
CA ALA A 221 5.94 -12.41 -1.76
C ALA A 221 5.38 -13.84 -1.86
N ALA A 222 5.59 -14.67 -0.83
CA ALA A 222 5.09 -16.04 -0.78
C ALA A 222 3.56 -16.12 -0.83
N LEU A 223 2.87 -15.27 -0.08
CA LEU A 223 1.41 -15.15 -0.13
C LEU A 223 0.91 -14.74 -1.52
N THR A 224 1.57 -13.75 -2.13
CA THR A 224 1.14 -13.15 -3.41
C THR A 224 1.60 -13.90 -4.67
N SER A 225 2.44 -14.91 -4.52
CA SER A 225 2.92 -15.76 -5.63
C SER A 225 2.53 -17.23 -5.50
N GLU A 226 1.76 -17.58 -4.47
CA GLU A 226 1.40 -18.97 -4.17
C GLU A 226 2.62 -19.88 -3.93
N ALA A 227 3.66 -19.37 -3.26
CA ALA A 227 4.86 -20.14 -3.00
C ALA A 227 4.59 -21.36 -2.11
N ASP A 228 5.13 -22.50 -2.50
CA ASP A 228 5.00 -23.77 -1.78
C ASP A 228 5.68 -23.70 -0.40
N TYR A 229 6.84 -23.04 -0.31
CA TYR A 229 7.56 -22.88 0.95
C TYR A 229 8.23 -21.51 1.07
N VAL A 230 8.30 -20.97 2.29
CA VAL A 230 9.02 -19.73 2.59
C VAL A 230 9.97 -19.96 3.77
N PHE A 231 11.18 -19.42 3.67
CA PHE A 231 12.14 -19.37 4.76
C PHE A 231 12.32 -17.92 5.22
N ILE A 232 12.02 -17.65 6.49
CA ILE A 232 12.12 -16.32 7.10
C ILE A 232 12.84 -16.41 8.46
N PRO A 233 13.57 -15.35 8.88
CA PRO A 233 14.26 -15.33 10.17
C PRO A 233 13.33 -15.29 11.39
N GLU A 234 12.14 -14.68 11.27
CA GLU A 234 11.23 -14.51 12.42
C GLU A 234 10.45 -15.79 12.80
N ASP A 235 10.31 -16.72 11.86
CA ASP A 235 9.71 -18.05 12.07
C ASP A 235 10.67 -19.11 11.50
N PRO A 236 11.83 -19.31 12.16
CA PRO A 236 12.90 -20.13 11.60
C PRO A 236 12.47 -21.59 11.51
N ALA A 237 12.89 -22.22 10.42
CA ALA A 237 12.51 -23.59 10.12
C ALA A 237 13.06 -24.56 11.17
N ASP A 238 12.29 -25.60 11.49
CA ASP A 238 12.72 -26.67 12.38
C ASP A 238 13.98 -27.37 11.85
N VAL A 239 14.72 -28.06 12.73
CA VAL A 239 15.98 -28.72 12.33
C VAL A 239 15.76 -29.80 11.27
N ASN A 240 14.57 -30.42 11.25
CA ASN A 240 14.14 -31.38 10.25
C ASN A 240 13.47 -30.73 9.02
N TRP A 241 13.67 -29.42 8.79
CA TRP A 241 13.16 -28.74 7.60
C TRP A 241 13.48 -29.43 6.27
N PRO A 242 14.61 -30.15 6.06
CA PRO A 242 14.86 -30.83 4.80
C PRO A 242 13.81 -31.89 4.49
N GLU A 243 13.40 -32.66 5.50
CA GLU A 243 12.38 -33.71 5.38
C GLU A 243 11.00 -33.09 5.14
N VAL A 244 10.66 -32.08 5.95
CA VAL A 244 9.37 -31.36 5.84
C VAL A 244 9.21 -30.69 4.47
N LEU A 245 10.27 -30.08 3.96
CA LEU A 245 10.28 -29.49 2.62
C LEU A 245 10.07 -30.56 1.55
N CYS A 246 10.83 -31.67 1.63
CA CYS A 246 10.73 -32.74 0.64
C CYS A 246 9.33 -33.36 0.59
N ASP A 247 8.75 -33.67 1.74
CA ASP A 247 7.40 -34.22 1.86
C ASP A 247 6.36 -33.27 1.26
N LYS A 248 6.49 -31.98 1.53
CA LYS A 248 5.57 -30.96 1.03
C LYS A 248 5.64 -30.83 -0.49
N LEU A 249 6.84 -30.78 -1.07
CA LEU A 249 7.02 -30.70 -2.53
C LEU A 249 6.48 -31.94 -3.26
N VAL A 250 6.66 -33.13 -2.68
CA VAL A 250 6.11 -34.38 -3.24
C VAL A 250 4.59 -34.36 -3.20
N GLN A 251 4.01 -33.89 -2.09
CA GLN A 251 2.56 -33.77 -1.95
C GLN A 251 1.96 -32.79 -2.97
N GLU A 252 2.54 -31.60 -3.14
CA GLU A 252 2.09 -30.63 -4.16
C GLU A 252 2.09 -31.26 -5.57
N ARG A 253 3.18 -31.92 -5.95
CA ARG A 253 3.27 -32.61 -7.25
C ARG A 253 2.24 -33.73 -7.40
N SER A 254 1.94 -34.45 -6.33
CA SER A 254 0.92 -35.52 -6.35
C SER A 254 -0.51 -34.99 -6.60
N VAL A 255 -0.78 -33.74 -6.22
CA VAL A 255 -2.07 -33.05 -6.46
C VAL A 255 -2.14 -32.45 -7.87
N GLY A 256 -1.09 -32.62 -8.67
CA GLY A 256 -1.02 -32.17 -10.07
C GLY A 256 -0.33 -30.80 -10.23
N GLN A 257 0.27 -30.26 -9.17
CA GLN A 257 1.04 -29.02 -9.27
C GLN A 257 2.29 -29.26 -10.12
N ARG A 258 2.43 -28.49 -11.19
CA ARG A 258 3.53 -28.64 -12.16
C ARG A 258 4.78 -27.88 -11.76
N LEU A 259 4.63 -26.77 -11.04
CA LEU A 259 5.71 -25.86 -10.69
C LEU A 259 5.85 -25.82 -9.16
N ASN A 260 7.08 -25.74 -8.65
CA ASN A 260 7.29 -25.46 -7.23
C ASN A 260 8.12 -24.18 -7.08
N ILE A 261 7.67 -23.26 -6.24
CA ILE A 261 8.34 -22.00 -5.90
C ILE A 261 8.66 -22.03 -4.41
N ILE A 262 9.94 -21.89 -4.10
CA ILE A 262 10.46 -21.72 -2.74
C ILE A 262 11.00 -20.31 -2.65
N ILE A 263 10.54 -19.53 -1.68
CA ILE A 263 11.07 -18.19 -1.41
C ILE A 263 11.98 -18.25 -0.19
N VAL A 264 13.19 -17.71 -0.30
CA VAL A 264 14.15 -17.66 0.80
C VAL A 264 14.54 -16.20 1.05
N SER A 265 14.37 -15.75 2.29
CA SER A 265 14.92 -14.46 2.73
C SER A 265 16.44 -14.56 2.85
N GLU A 266 17.17 -13.51 2.48
CA GLU A 266 18.63 -13.44 2.65
C GLU A 266 19.08 -13.65 4.11
N GLY A 267 18.20 -13.35 5.08
CA GLY A 267 18.43 -13.58 6.51
C GLY A 267 17.92 -14.91 7.05
N ALA A 268 17.53 -15.87 6.20
CA ALA A 268 16.94 -17.12 6.65
C ALA A 268 17.89 -17.97 7.51
N ILE A 269 17.37 -18.47 8.65
CA ILE A 269 18.09 -19.32 9.60
C ILE A 269 17.22 -20.49 10.06
N ASP A 270 17.86 -21.56 10.56
CA ASP A 270 17.21 -22.63 11.30
C ASP A 270 17.06 -22.29 12.80
N ARG A 271 16.33 -23.11 13.55
CA ARG A 271 16.18 -22.93 15.01
C ARG A 271 17.48 -23.03 15.83
N ASN A 272 18.54 -23.58 15.24
CA ASN A 272 19.87 -23.60 15.86
C ASN A 272 20.66 -22.31 15.60
N GLY A 273 20.18 -21.43 14.72
CA GLY A 273 20.84 -20.21 14.27
C GLY A 273 21.80 -20.44 13.10
N LYS A 274 21.74 -21.59 12.43
CA LYS A 274 22.53 -21.84 11.22
C LYS A 274 21.86 -21.20 10.01
N PRO A 275 22.60 -20.52 9.13
CA PRO A 275 22.03 -19.91 7.93
C PRO A 275 21.50 -20.98 6.96
N ILE A 276 20.32 -20.73 6.40
CA ILE A 276 19.71 -21.55 5.35
C ILE A 276 19.89 -20.81 4.02
N THR A 277 20.84 -21.26 3.20
CA THR A 277 21.12 -20.64 1.90
C THR A 277 20.32 -21.29 0.76
N ALA A 278 20.16 -20.57 -0.35
CA ALA A 278 19.52 -21.10 -1.55
C ALA A 278 20.24 -22.35 -2.09
N GLU A 279 21.57 -22.41 -2.01
CA GLU A 279 22.37 -23.59 -2.39
C GLU A 279 22.08 -24.80 -1.51
N LEU A 280 21.92 -24.60 -0.19
CA LEU A 280 21.60 -25.67 0.74
C LEU A 280 20.23 -26.28 0.42
N ILE A 281 19.23 -25.42 0.19
CA ILE A 281 17.89 -25.85 -0.23
C ILE A 281 17.95 -26.61 -1.55
N LYS A 282 18.69 -26.10 -2.55
CA LYS A 282 18.87 -26.78 -3.84
C LYS A 282 19.48 -28.16 -3.66
N LYS A 283 20.53 -28.27 -2.84
CA LYS A 283 21.20 -29.54 -2.56
C LYS A 283 20.22 -30.56 -1.99
N VAL A 284 19.45 -30.17 -0.97
CA VAL A 284 18.41 -31.02 -0.36
C VAL A 284 17.38 -31.50 -1.38
N VAL A 285 16.84 -30.59 -2.20
CA VAL A 285 15.81 -30.94 -3.20
C VAL A 285 16.37 -31.87 -4.30
N VAL A 286 17.59 -31.63 -4.76
CA VAL A 286 18.22 -32.45 -5.80
C VAL A 286 18.60 -33.83 -5.27
N GLU A 287 19.24 -33.92 -4.10
CA GLU A 287 19.70 -35.19 -3.54
C GLU A 287 18.54 -36.09 -3.09
N ASN A 288 17.48 -35.50 -2.51
CA ASN A 288 16.37 -36.29 -1.95
C ASN A 288 15.23 -36.55 -2.94
N LEU A 289 14.95 -35.60 -3.86
CA LEU A 289 13.79 -35.69 -4.76
C LEU A 289 14.17 -35.83 -6.24
N ASN A 290 15.44 -35.65 -6.60
CA ASN A 290 15.93 -35.67 -7.99
C ASN A 290 15.13 -34.74 -8.93
N GLN A 291 14.67 -33.59 -8.42
CA GLN A 291 13.93 -32.59 -9.18
C GLN A 291 14.86 -31.56 -9.83
N ASP A 292 14.57 -31.17 -11.08
CA ASP A 292 15.32 -30.11 -11.78
C ASP A 292 15.10 -28.76 -11.09
N THR A 293 16.12 -28.33 -10.33
CA THR A 293 16.04 -27.18 -9.43
C THR A 293 16.95 -26.04 -9.87
N ARG A 294 16.43 -24.81 -9.88
CA ARG A 294 17.16 -23.59 -10.25
C ARG A 294 17.08 -22.56 -9.13
N ILE A 295 18.18 -21.82 -8.94
CA ILE A 295 18.26 -20.71 -7.99
C ILE A 295 18.23 -19.42 -8.80
N THR A 296 17.43 -18.47 -8.35
CA THR A 296 17.41 -17.10 -8.85
C THR A 296 17.62 -16.16 -7.68
N VAL A 297 18.78 -15.50 -7.66
CA VAL A 297 19.05 -14.41 -6.72
C VAL A 297 18.64 -13.10 -7.37
N LEU A 298 17.59 -12.46 -6.85
CA LEU A 298 17.06 -11.22 -7.42
C LEU A 298 18.03 -10.04 -7.22
N GLY A 299 18.75 -10.03 -6.09
CA GLY A 299 19.71 -8.99 -5.74
C GLY A 299 19.11 -7.58 -5.81
N HIS A 300 19.90 -6.63 -6.31
CA HIS A 300 19.59 -5.19 -6.28
C HIS A 300 18.48 -4.74 -7.25
N VAL A 301 17.96 -5.63 -8.10
CA VAL A 301 16.74 -5.33 -8.89
C VAL A 301 15.59 -4.92 -7.96
N GLN A 302 15.58 -5.44 -6.72
CA GLN A 302 14.60 -5.11 -5.69
C GLN A 302 14.70 -3.66 -5.16
N ARG A 303 15.86 -3.00 -5.28
CA ARG A 303 16.07 -1.59 -4.90
C ARG A 303 15.90 -0.62 -6.08
N GLY A 304 16.00 -1.14 -7.31
CA GLY A 304 15.92 -0.35 -8.53
C GLY A 304 14.51 -0.18 -9.10
N GLY A 305 14.41 0.57 -10.19
CA GLY A 305 13.15 0.82 -10.89
C GLY A 305 12.36 2.02 -10.37
N ASN A 306 11.25 2.30 -11.05
CA ASN A 306 10.37 3.41 -10.68
C ASN A 306 9.55 3.03 -9.42
N PRO A 307 9.26 3.99 -8.52
CA PRO A 307 8.43 3.72 -7.36
C PRO A 307 6.98 3.42 -7.76
N SER A 308 6.33 2.55 -7.00
CA SER A 308 4.89 2.26 -7.11
C SER A 308 4.05 3.51 -6.80
N ALA A 309 2.77 3.49 -7.19
CA ALA A 309 1.84 4.56 -6.86
C ALA A 309 1.75 4.77 -5.34
N PHE A 310 1.75 3.66 -4.58
CA PHE A 310 1.70 3.70 -3.11
C PHE A 310 2.91 4.43 -2.52
N ASP A 311 4.14 4.03 -2.88
CA ASP A 311 5.36 4.64 -2.30
C ASP A 311 5.52 6.11 -2.68
N ARG A 312 5.02 6.53 -3.85
CA ARG A 312 4.98 7.95 -4.23
C ARG A 312 4.03 8.74 -3.34
N VAL A 313 2.83 8.22 -3.11
CA VAL A 313 1.83 8.88 -2.25
C VAL A 313 2.30 8.88 -0.81
N LEU A 314 2.84 7.77 -0.32
CA LEU A 314 3.42 7.64 1.02
C LEU A 314 4.52 8.68 1.24
N GLY A 315 5.51 8.72 0.34
CA GLY A 315 6.58 9.72 0.41
C GLY A 315 6.06 11.15 0.35
N CYS A 316 5.05 11.43 -0.48
CA CYS A 316 4.44 12.77 -0.54
C CYS A 316 3.77 13.18 0.78
N ARG A 317 3.01 12.26 1.39
CA ARG A 317 2.31 12.50 2.66
C ARG A 317 3.31 12.67 3.81
N MET A 318 4.22 11.72 3.95
CA MET A 318 5.24 11.74 5.01
C MET A 318 6.18 12.94 4.90
N GLY A 319 6.59 13.30 3.68
CA GLY A 319 7.47 14.45 3.45
C GLY A 319 6.81 15.79 3.80
N ALA A 320 5.52 15.96 3.49
CA ALA A 320 4.77 17.14 3.90
C ALA A 320 4.61 17.22 5.42
N GLU A 321 4.23 16.09 6.03
CA GLU A 321 4.02 15.97 7.47
C GLU A 321 5.32 16.18 8.27
N ALA A 322 6.47 15.76 7.75
CA ALA A 322 7.78 16.01 8.36
C ALA A 322 8.10 17.52 8.45
N VAL A 323 7.75 18.29 7.41
CA VAL A 323 7.93 19.74 7.44
C VAL A 323 7.02 20.37 8.50
N MET A 324 5.76 19.92 8.57
CA MET A 324 4.81 20.39 9.56
C MET A 324 5.30 20.12 10.98
N ALA A 325 5.74 18.90 11.26
CA ALA A 325 6.30 18.51 12.54
C ALA A 325 7.50 19.40 12.96
N LEU A 326 8.39 19.71 12.02
CA LEU A 326 9.53 20.61 12.29
C LEU A 326 9.10 22.06 12.55
N MET A 327 8.05 22.53 11.87
CA MET A 327 7.58 23.90 12.04
C MET A 327 6.86 24.14 13.36
N GLU A 328 6.20 23.10 13.88
CA GLU A 328 5.54 23.07 15.19
C GLU A 328 6.48 22.75 16.36
N ALA A 329 7.67 22.19 16.07
CA ALA A 329 8.63 21.81 17.08
C ALA A 329 9.14 23.02 17.89
N ASN A 330 9.29 22.79 19.20
CA ASN A 330 9.90 23.71 20.16
C ASN A 330 11.11 23.05 20.84
N GLU A 331 11.77 23.75 21.77
CA GLU A 331 13.01 23.30 22.41
C GLU A 331 12.84 21.98 23.20
N HIS A 332 11.62 21.68 23.66
CA HIS A 332 11.30 20.47 24.41
C HIS A 332 10.73 19.34 23.53
N THR A 333 10.43 19.61 22.26
CA THR A 333 9.91 18.60 21.34
C THR A 333 10.96 17.53 21.10
N LYS A 334 10.60 16.27 21.36
CA LYS A 334 11.46 15.12 21.04
C LYS A 334 11.50 14.91 19.52
N PRO A 335 12.60 14.37 18.97
CA PRO A 335 12.68 14.03 17.56
C PRO A 335 11.63 12.98 17.23
N CYS A 336 10.95 13.18 16.12
CA CYS A 336 9.90 12.28 15.69
C CYS A 336 10.28 11.59 14.39
N VAL A 337 9.68 10.42 14.17
CA VAL A 337 9.65 9.71 12.90
C VAL A 337 8.22 9.76 12.39
N ILE A 338 8.04 10.19 11.16
CA ILE A 338 6.74 10.14 10.49
C ILE A 338 6.55 8.71 10.00
N SER A 339 5.50 8.07 10.50
CA SER A 339 5.18 6.66 10.26
C SER A 339 3.78 6.53 9.68
N LEU A 340 3.47 5.35 9.14
CA LEU A 340 2.13 4.99 8.68
C LEU A 340 1.50 4.03 9.69
N GLU A 341 0.30 4.34 10.16
CA GLU A 341 -0.54 3.42 10.92
C GLU A 341 -1.90 3.27 10.20
N GLY A 342 -2.16 2.08 9.69
CA GLY A 342 -3.24 1.83 8.74
C GLY A 342 -3.10 2.72 7.51
N ASN A 343 -4.02 3.67 7.35
CA ASN A 343 -4.01 4.65 6.27
C ASN A 343 -3.80 6.10 6.76
N GLN A 344 -3.29 6.27 7.98
CA GLN A 344 -3.04 7.58 8.58
C GLN A 344 -1.55 7.80 8.85
N ALA A 345 -1.06 8.99 8.54
CA ALA A 345 0.28 9.40 8.92
C ALA A 345 0.28 9.74 10.42
N VAL A 346 1.26 9.25 11.17
CA VAL A 346 1.41 9.47 12.62
C VAL A 346 2.82 9.92 12.95
N ARG A 347 2.97 10.70 14.02
CA ARG A 347 4.27 11.17 14.52
C ARG A 347 4.64 10.38 15.76
N LEU A 348 5.71 9.58 15.68
CA LEU A 348 6.17 8.74 16.78
C LEU A 348 7.54 9.20 17.29
N PRO A 349 7.86 9.07 18.59
CA PRO A 349 9.19 9.37 19.11
C PRO A 349 10.27 8.49 18.48
N LEU A 350 11.29 9.12 17.88
CA LEU A 350 12.31 8.43 17.09
C LEU A 350 13.03 7.34 17.89
N MET A 351 13.46 7.67 19.11
CA MET A 351 14.27 6.75 19.92
C MET A 351 13.49 5.56 20.45
N GLU A 352 12.19 5.69 20.69
CA GLU A 352 11.34 4.57 21.11
C GLU A 352 11.23 3.54 19.97
N CYS A 353 11.00 4.01 18.74
CA CYS A 353 10.96 3.16 17.55
C CYS A 353 12.30 2.44 17.28
N VAL A 354 13.42 3.14 17.44
CA VAL A 354 14.77 2.57 17.29
C VAL A 354 15.05 1.51 18.37
N GLN A 355 14.66 1.77 19.62
CA GLN A 355 14.84 0.80 20.71
C GLN A 355 14.03 -0.47 20.48
N GLN A 356 12.78 -0.35 20.03
CA GLN A 356 11.96 -1.51 19.67
C GLN A 356 12.55 -2.30 18.51
N THR A 357 13.10 -1.61 17.50
CA THR A 357 13.76 -2.27 16.37
C THR A 357 14.98 -3.09 16.83
N LYS A 358 15.78 -2.56 17.76
CA LYS A 358 16.90 -3.30 18.38
C LYS A 358 16.42 -4.46 19.25
N ALA A 359 15.28 -4.31 19.92
CA ALA A 359 14.68 -5.38 20.72
C ALA A 359 14.27 -6.59 19.86
N VAL A 360 13.87 -6.39 18.60
CA VAL A 360 13.63 -7.50 17.67
C VAL A 360 14.91 -8.31 17.42
N ALA A 361 16.03 -7.63 17.15
CA ALA A 361 17.32 -8.29 16.95
C ALA A 361 17.74 -9.10 18.18
N GLN A 362 17.61 -8.51 19.37
CA GLN A 362 17.88 -9.21 20.64
C GLN A 362 16.95 -10.41 20.83
N ALA A 363 15.65 -10.28 20.56
CA ALA A 363 14.70 -11.39 20.68
C ALA A 363 15.04 -12.55 19.74
N MET A 364 15.53 -12.27 18.51
CA MET A 364 15.99 -13.30 17.59
C MET A 364 17.29 -13.96 18.07
N GLU A 365 18.24 -13.21 18.62
CA GLU A 365 19.48 -13.74 19.20
C GLU A 365 19.19 -14.65 20.41
N ASP A 366 18.25 -14.25 21.26
CA ASP A 366 17.78 -14.99 22.44
C ASP A 366 16.87 -16.18 22.07
N LYS A 367 16.62 -16.41 20.77
CA LYS A 367 15.72 -17.45 20.23
C LYS A 367 14.27 -17.34 20.72
N ASN A 368 13.83 -16.14 21.07
CA ASN A 368 12.45 -15.84 21.42
C ASN A 368 11.66 -15.39 20.17
N TRP A 369 11.34 -16.35 19.31
CA TRP A 369 10.69 -16.12 18.01
C TRP A 369 9.30 -15.50 18.13
N GLU A 370 8.52 -15.90 19.14
CA GLU A 370 7.18 -15.36 19.35
C GLU A 370 7.20 -13.86 19.71
N LEU A 371 8.17 -13.46 20.53
CA LEU A 371 8.40 -12.05 20.83
C LEU A 371 8.85 -11.29 19.58
N ALA A 372 9.76 -11.86 18.79
CA ALA A 372 10.23 -11.24 17.54
C ALA A 372 9.06 -10.97 16.57
N VAL A 373 8.18 -11.96 16.34
CA VAL A 373 6.98 -11.81 15.51
C VAL A 373 6.02 -10.76 16.07
N THR A 374 5.86 -10.71 17.39
CA THR A 374 4.99 -9.74 18.06
C THR A 374 5.52 -8.31 17.92
N LEU A 375 6.83 -8.12 18.08
CA LEU A 375 7.50 -6.82 17.94
C LEU A 375 7.49 -6.30 16.49
N ARG A 376 7.54 -7.19 15.47
CA ARG A 376 7.32 -6.81 14.05
C ARG A 376 5.93 -6.24 13.78
N GLY A 377 4.97 -6.49 14.68
CA GLY A 377 3.65 -5.89 14.65
C GLY A 377 2.54 -6.80 14.11
N LYS A 378 1.30 -6.35 14.32
CA LYS A 378 0.07 -7.12 14.03
C LYS A 378 -0.04 -7.50 12.55
N SER A 379 0.40 -6.64 11.63
CA SER A 379 0.36 -6.90 10.18
C SER A 379 1.26 -8.07 9.79
N PHE A 380 2.49 -8.12 10.31
CA PHE A 380 3.43 -9.22 10.09
C PHE A 380 2.86 -10.54 10.62
N LYS A 381 2.42 -10.55 11.89
CA LYS A 381 1.81 -11.73 12.51
C LYS A 381 0.63 -12.26 11.70
N ARG A 382 -0.27 -11.37 11.26
CA ARG A 382 -1.43 -11.74 10.43
C ARG A 382 -1.02 -12.33 9.08
N ASN A 383 0.02 -11.80 8.43
CA ASN A 383 0.57 -12.38 7.19
C ASN A 383 1.07 -13.80 7.46
N LEU A 384 1.81 -14.00 8.55
CA LEU A 384 2.39 -15.28 8.92
C LEU A 384 1.30 -16.33 9.21
N ASP A 385 0.29 -15.95 9.99
CA ASP A 385 -0.84 -16.83 10.31
C ASP A 385 -1.61 -17.22 9.03
N THR A 386 -1.88 -16.24 8.16
CA THR A 386 -2.53 -16.48 6.86
C THR A 386 -1.70 -17.41 5.98
N TYR A 387 -0.38 -17.24 5.95
CA TYR A 387 0.52 -18.10 5.19
C TYR A 387 0.52 -19.54 5.73
N LYS A 388 0.62 -19.70 7.06
CA LYS A 388 0.56 -21.00 7.74
C LYS A 388 -0.77 -21.72 7.50
N LEU A 389 -1.86 -20.99 7.32
CA LEU A 389 -3.17 -21.55 6.99
C LEU A 389 -3.22 -22.02 5.52
N LEU A 390 -2.85 -21.15 4.59
CA LEU A 390 -2.97 -21.39 3.14
C LEU A 390 -2.00 -22.43 2.58
N THR A 391 -0.91 -22.69 3.28
CA THR A 391 0.10 -23.68 2.87
C THR A 391 -0.12 -25.09 3.39
N ARG A 392 -1.21 -25.30 4.15
CA ARG A 392 -1.60 -26.65 4.58
C ARG A 392 -2.27 -27.36 3.41
N LEU A 393 -1.54 -28.35 2.88
CA LEU A 393 -1.87 -29.12 1.67
C LEU A 393 -3.07 -30.03 1.78
N LYS A 394 -3.35 -30.50 2.99
CA LYS A 394 -4.46 -31.41 3.24
C LYS A 394 -5.30 -30.86 4.37
N PRO A 395 -6.62 -30.89 4.21
CA PRO A 395 -7.50 -30.57 5.32
C PRO A 395 -7.25 -31.60 6.44
N PRO A 396 -7.40 -31.23 7.73
CA PRO A 396 -7.07 -32.13 8.84
C PRO A 396 -7.84 -33.45 8.67
N LYS A 397 -7.18 -34.60 8.89
CA LYS A 397 -7.88 -35.90 8.82
C LYS A 397 -9.10 -35.94 9.75
N ASP A 398 -9.03 -35.20 10.85
CA ASP A 398 -10.10 -35.07 11.84
C ASP A 398 -11.32 -34.30 11.32
N ALA A 399 -11.15 -33.47 10.27
CA ALA A 399 -12.23 -32.71 9.65
C ALA A 399 -13.13 -33.57 8.75
N PHE A 400 -12.73 -34.80 8.39
CA PHE A 400 -13.54 -35.72 7.58
C PHE A 400 -13.93 -36.96 8.39
N ASP A 401 -15.11 -37.49 8.10
CA ASP A 401 -15.55 -38.79 8.58
C ASP A 401 -14.81 -39.93 7.83
N ASP A 402 -14.98 -41.16 8.30
CA ASP A 402 -14.36 -42.36 7.70
C ASP A 402 -14.82 -42.63 6.25
N ARG A 403 -15.81 -41.87 5.74
CA ARG A 403 -16.36 -41.95 4.38
C ARG A 403 -15.86 -40.82 3.48
N GLY A 404 -15.05 -39.89 4.00
CA GLY A 404 -14.49 -38.77 3.25
C GLY A 404 -15.39 -37.53 3.13
N HIS A 405 -16.46 -37.44 3.92
CA HIS A 405 -17.28 -36.22 4.05
C HIS A 405 -16.80 -35.37 5.21
N GLY A 406 -16.84 -34.04 5.07
CA GLY A 406 -16.53 -33.14 6.18
C GLY A 406 -17.49 -33.38 7.37
N LYS A 407 -16.97 -33.65 8.57
CA LYS A 407 -17.79 -33.94 9.77
C LYS A 407 -18.77 -32.81 10.12
N GLU A 408 -18.44 -31.57 9.75
CA GLU A 408 -19.27 -30.36 9.92
C GLU A 408 -19.42 -29.57 8.60
N GLY A 409 -19.19 -30.19 7.43
CA GLY A 409 -19.01 -29.47 6.17
C GLY A 409 -20.26 -28.73 5.68
N TYR A 410 -20.17 -27.42 5.48
CA TYR A 410 -21.23 -26.58 4.93
C TYR A 410 -21.09 -26.41 3.41
N THR A 411 -22.17 -26.02 2.73
CA THR A 411 -22.14 -25.64 1.31
C THR A 411 -22.09 -24.12 1.15
N PHE A 412 -20.97 -23.59 0.68
CA PHE A 412 -20.82 -22.17 0.35
C PHE A 412 -20.90 -21.91 -1.14
N ALA A 413 -21.28 -20.70 -1.50
CA ALA A 413 -21.20 -20.21 -2.87
C ALA A 413 -20.39 -18.92 -2.95
N VAL A 414 -19.63 -18.76 -4.04
CA VAL A 414 -18.90 -17.54 -4.37
C VAL A 414 -19.24 -17.08 -5.78
N MET A 415 -19.46 -15.78 -5.95
CA MET A 415 -19.80 -15.18 -7.25
C MET A 415 -19.21 -13.78 -7.42
N HIS A 416 -19.06 -13.34 -8.66
CA HIS A 416 -18.67 -11.96 -8.97
C HIS A 416 -19.86 -11.14 -9.45
N ILE A 417 -19.97 -9.88 -9.01
CA ILE A 417 -20.97 -8.92 -9.49
C ILE A 417 -20.31 -7.55 -9.72
N GLY A 418 -20.44 -7.02 -10.93
CA GLY A 418 -19.91 -5.70 -11.30
C GLY A 418 -18.91 -5.76 -12.44
N ALA A 419 -18.05 -4.74 -12.53
CA ALA A 419 -16.96 -4.70 -13.49
C ALA A 419 -15.77 -5.57 -12.99
N PRO A 420 -14.99 -6.18 -13.90
CA PRO A 420 -13.80 -6.91 -13.50
C PRO A 420 -12.77 -5.97 -12.87
N ALA A 421 -12.09 -6.46 -11.85
CA ALA A 421 -11.01 -5.75 -11.16
C ALA A 421 -9.95 -6.75 -10.70
N CYS A 422 -8.70 -6.30 -10.67
CA CYS A 422 -7.58 -7.09 -10.20
C CYS A 422 -7.76 -7.46 -8.71
N GLY A 423 -7.38 -8.69 -8.33
CA GLY A 423 -7.55 -9.22 -6.97
C GLY A 423 -8.81 -10.06 -6.75
N MET A 424 -9.81 -10.04 -7.64
CA MET A 424 -11.00 -10.90 -7.54
C MET A 424 -10.63 -12.39 -7.52
N ASN A 425 -9.78 -12.82 -8.44
CA ASN A 425 -9.34 -14.22 -8.54
C ASN A 425 -8.54 -14.67 -7.30
N ALA A 426 -7.69 -13.79 -6.74
CA ALA A 426 -6.96 -14.05 -5.50
C ALA A 426 -7.91 -14.25 -4.30
N ALA A 427 -8.98 -13.45 -4.23
CA ALA A 427 -10.03 -13.61 -3.22
C ALA A 427 -10.78 -14.95 -3.39
N VAL A 428 -11.20 -15.31 -4.61
CA VAL A 428 -11.86 -16.61 -4.85
C VAL A 428 -10.96 -17.77 -4.43
N ARG A 429 -9.69 -17.77 -4.84
CA ARG A 429 -8.75 -18.83 -4.46
C ARG A 429 -8.64 -18.98 -2.96
N SER A 430 -8.40 -17.87 -2.26
CA SER A 430 -8.23 -17.90 -0.80
C SER A 430 -9.50 -18.41 -0.12
N PHE A 431 -10.69 -17.96 -0.57
CA PHE A 431 -11.96 -18.44 -0.03
C PHE A 431 -12.15 -19.96 -0.25
N VAL A 432 -11.91 -20.43 -1.47
CA VAL A 432 -12.04 -21.84 -1.83
C VAL A 432 -11.08 -22.71 -1.03
N ARG A 433 -9.79 -22.36 -0.98
CA ARG A 433 -8.79 -23.15 -0.24
C ARG A 433 -9.06 -23.20 1.26
N ASN A 434 -9.44 -22.08 1.87
CA ASN A 434 -9.75 -22.04 3.30
C ASN A 434 -11.02 -22.84 3.64
N SER A 435 -12.03 -22.79 2.78
CA SER A 435 -13.27 -23.57 2.97
C SER A 435 -13.01 -25.07 2.84
N ILE A 436 -12.30 -25.50 1.78
CA ILE A 436 -11.93 -26.90 1.58
C ILE A 436 -11.04 -27.40 2.73
N PHE A 437 -10.12 -26.57 3.23
CA PHE A 437 -9.27 -26.90 4.38
C PHE A 437 -10.08 -27.29 5.62
N ARG A 438 -11.27 -26.70 5.79
CA ARG A 438 -12.19 -26.97 6.91
C ARG A 438 -13.11 -28.17 6.66
N GLY A 439 -13.18 -28.68 5.44
CA GLY A 439 -14.12 -29.72 5.02
C GLY A 439 -15.41 -29.19 4.40
N ASP A 440 -15.48 -27.88 4.10
CA ASP A 440 -16.64 -27.25 3.45
C ASP A 440 -16.59 -27.43 1.92
N SER A 441 -17.76 -27.50 1.29
CA SER A 441 -17.90 -27.56 -0.18
C SER A 441 -18.17 -26.16 -0.74
N VAL A 442 -17.49 -25.79 -1.83
CA VAL A 442 -17.62 -24.44 -2.43
C VAL A 442 -18.12 -24.51 -3.86
N LEU A 443 -19.20 -23.79 -4.13
CA LEU A 443 -19.80 -23.62 -5.44
C LEU A 443 -19.38 -22.28 -6.07
N GLY A 444 -18.72 -22.33 -7.22
CA GLY A 444 -18.42 -21.17 -8.04
C GLY A 444 -19.60 -20.88 -8.96
N ILE A 445 -20.28 -19.76 -8.74
CA ILE A 445 -21.37 -19.30 -9.60
C ILE A 445 -20.76 -18.46 -10.71
N HIS A 446 -20.95 -18.92 -11.95
CA HIS A 446 -20.46 -18.19 -13.11
C HIS A 446 -21.41 -17.05 -13.49
N ASP A 447 -20.89 -15.95 -14.05
CA ASP A 447 -21.68 -14.83 -14.58
C ASP A 447 -22.66 -14.15 -13.60
N GLY A 448 -22.37 -14.23 -12.30
CA GLY A 448 -23.13 -13.57 -11.24
C GLY A 448 -24.60 -14.02 -11.16
N ILE A 449 -25.52 -13.06 -10.99
CA ILE A 449 -26.95 -13.33 -10.81
C ILE A 449 -27.57 -14.08 -12.00
N GLU A 450 -27.15 -13.78 -13.23
CA GLU A 450 -27.69 -14.44 -14.42
C GLU A 450 -27.30 -15.90 -14.48
N GLY A 451 -26.04 -16.22 -14.21
CA GLY A 451 -25.62 -17.61 -14.19
C GLY A 451 -26.17 -18.37 -12.99
N LEU A 452 -26.38 -17.73 -11.83
CA LEU A 452 -27.13 -18.35 -10.73
C LEU A 452 -28.54 -18.78 -11.18
N ILE A 453 -29.29 -17.87 -11.82
CA ILE A 453 -30.64 -18.17 -12.32
C ILE A 453 -30.62 -19.27 -13.39
N ALA A 454 -29.62 -19.23 -14.28
CA ALA A 454 -29.43 -20.23 -15.33
C ALA A 454 -28.94 -21.59 -14.80
N GLY A 455 -28.47 -21.68 -13.55
CA GLY A 455 -27.87 -22.89 -12.98
C GLY A 455 -26.42 -23.13 -13.44
N ASN A 456 -25.72 -22.09 -13.92
CA ASN A 456 -24.31 -22.16 -14.31
C ASN A 456 -23.40 -22.13 -13.07
N ILE A 457 -23.38 -23.24 -12.34
CA ILE A 457 -22.66 -23.40 -11.08
C ILE A 457 -21.69 -24.58 -11.21
N LYS A 458 -20.44 -24.38 -10.76
CA LYS A 458 -19.39 -25.40 -10.76
C LYS A 458 -18.96 -25.68 -9.32
N ASN A 459 -18.80 -26.96 -8.95
CA ASN A 459 -18.13 -27.32 -7.71
C ASN A 459 -16.62 -27.02 -7.81
N MET A 460 -16.08 -26.24 -6.88
CA MET A 460 -14.71 -25.76 -6.91
C MET A 460 -13.80 -26.70 -6.11
N GLY A 461 -12.87 -27.36 -6.79
CA GLY A 461 -11.82 -28.16 -6.17
C GLY A 461 -10.57 -27.33 -5.82
N TRP A 462 -9.65 -27.96 -5.09
CA TRP A 462 -8.37 -27.35 -4.71
C TRP A 462 -7.52 -26.94 -5.93
N SER A 463 -7.45 -27.81 -6.93
CA SER A 463 -6.68 -27.59 -8.16
C SER A 463 -7.32 -26.57 -9.09
N ASP A 464 -8.64 -26.37 -9.04
CA ASP A 464 -9.37 -25.47 -9.93
C ASP A 464 -8.94 -24.00 -9.80
N VAL A 465 -8.50 -23.59 -8.61
CA VAL A 465 -8.12 -22.21 -8.27
C VAL A 465 -6.60 -21.99 -8.24
N THR A 466 -5.82 -22.95 -8.71
CA THR A 466 -4.36 -22.87 -8.67
C THR A 466 -3.82 -21.88 -9.70
N GLY A 467 -2.92 -20.99 -9.28
CA GLY A 467 -2.36 -19.94 -10.13
C GLY A 467 -3.29 -18.75 -10.36
N TRP A 468 -4.48 -18.72 -9.75
CA TRP A 468 -5.44 -17.63 -9.91
C TRP A 468 -4.94 -16.31 -9.31
N VAL A 469 -4.02 -16.34 -8.34
CA VAL A 469 -3.54 -15.13 -7.65
C VAL A 469 -2.82 -14.16 -8.58
N SER A 470 -2.07 -14.67 -9.55
CA SER A 470 -1.29 -13.84 -10.48
C SER A 470 -2.09 -13.27 -11.65
N HIS A 471 -3.37 -13.65 -11.80
CA HIS A 471 -4.17 -13.27 -12.96
C HIS A 471 -5.19 -12.18 -12.64
N GLY A 472 -5.24 -11.17 -13.51
CA GLY A 472 -6.31 -10.17 -13.53
C GLY A 472 -7.62 -10.71 -14.08
N GLY A 473 -8.61 -9.83 -14.23
CA GLY A 473 -9.94 -10.19 -14.71
C GLY A 473 -10.77 -10.96 -13.68
N ALA A 474 -11.73 -11.75 -14.17
CA ALA A 474 -12.72 -12.45 -13.35
C ALA A 474 -13.00 -13.84 -13.94
N TYR A 475 -12.38 -14.90 -13.40
CA TYR A 475 -12.48 -16.25 -13.97
C TYR A 475 -13.84 -16.91 -13.78
N LEU A 476 -14.60 -16.51 -12.76
CA LEU A 476 -16.01 -16.89 -12.65
C LEU A 476 -16.89 -16.14 -13.67
N GLY A 477 -16.37 -15.13 -14.38
CA GLY A 477 -17.18 -14.20 -15.15
C GLY A 477 -17.90 -13.22 -14.22
N THR A 478 -18.14 -12.00 -14.70
CA THR A 478 -18.80 -10.95 -13.90
C THR A 478 -19.72 -10.12 -14.78
N LYS A 479 -20.90 -9.79 -14.24
CA LYS A 479 -21.89 -8.93 -14.89
C LYS A 479 -22.41 -7.90 -13.90
N ARG A 480 -22.94 -6.78 -14.40
CA ARG A 480 -23.55 -5.71 -13.59
C ARG A 480 -25.03 -5.96 -13.26
N THR A 481 -25.51 -7.17 -13.52
CA THR A 481 -26.93 -7.50 -13.41
C THR A 481 -27.36 -7.62 -11.95
N LEU A 482 -28.39 -6.86 -11.56
CA LEU A 482 -28.97 -6.89 -10.22
C LEU A 482 -30.10 -7.94 -10.11
N PRO A 483 -30.42 -8.42 -8.89
CA PRO A 483 -31.56 -9.30 -8.63
C PRO A 483 -32.89 -8.78 -9.18
N GLY A 484 -33.28 -7.54 -8.84
CA GLY A 484 -34.53 -6.92 -9.31
C GLY A 484 -35.76 -7.78 -9.00
N ASN A 485 -36.70 -7.90 -9.93
CA ASN A 485 -37.95 -8.66 -9.74
C ASN A 485 -37.79 -10.19 -9.76
N ARG A 486 -36.55 -10.72 -9.84
CA ARG A 486 -36.27 -12.16 -10.03
C ARG A 486 -35.89 -12.86 -8.72
N LEU A 487 -36.20 -12.26 -7.57
CA LEU A 487 -35.86 -12.78 -6.25
C LEU A 487 -36.38 -14.22 -6.02
N GLY A 488 -37.62 -14.52 -6.42
CA GLY A 488 -38.17 -15.87 -6.29
C GLY A 488 -37.38 -16.95 -7.04
N LEU A 489 -36.85 -16.63 -8.23
CA LEU A 489 -35.98 -17.55 -8.98
C LEU A 489 -34.64 -17.75 -8.27
N ILE A 490 -34.05 -16.68 -7.76
CA ILE A 490 -32.78 -16.74 -7.01
C ILE A 490 -32.97 -17.58 -5.74
N ALA A 491 -34.04 -17.35 -4.98
CA ALA A 491 -34.37 -18.13 -3.79
C ALA A 491 -34.54 -19.62 -4.10
N SER A 492 -35.24 -19.96 -5.18
CA SER A 492 -35.40 -21.34 -5.65
C SER A 492 -34.06 -22.00 -5.97
N ARG A 493 -33.15 -21.29 -6.67
CA ARG A 493 -31.81 -21.81 -6.97
C ARG A 493 -30.95 -21.99 -5.72
N LEU A 494 -30.97 -21.05 -4.78
CA LEU A 494 -30.24 -21.21 -3.52
C LEU A 494 -30.67 -22.46 -2.75
N GLN A 495 -31.97 -22.78 -2.77
CA GLN A 495 -32.51 -24.01 -2.16
C GLN A 495 -32.13 -25.26 -2.96
N GLU A 496 -32.24 -25.24 -4.28
CA GLU A 496 -31.89 -26.35 -5.17
C GLU A 496 -30.43 -26.80 -4.97
N PHE A 497 -29.51 -25.85 -4.91
CA PHE A 497 -28.08 -26.10 -4.70
C PHE A 497 -27.70 -26.18 -3.22
N LYS A 498 -28.66 -26.08 -2.30
CA LYS A 498 -28.49 -26.15 -0.84
C LYS A 498 -27.41 -25.19 -0.31
N ILE A 499 -27.35 -23.97 -0.86
CA ILE A 499 -26.36 -22.98 -0.49
C ILE A 499 -26.68 -22.45 0.91
N GLN A 500 -25.73 -22.60 1.84
CA GLN A 500 -25.85 -22.20 3.24
C GLN A 500 -25.07 -20.91 3.55
N GLY A 501 -24.17 -20.46 2.68
CA GLY A 501 -23.44 -19.20 2.86
C GLY A 501 -23.02 -18.62 1.52
N LEU A 502 -23.04 -17.30 1.38
CA LEU A 502 -22.82 -16.61 0.11
C LEU A 502 -21.74 -15.53 0.23
N VAL A 503 -20.70 -15.64 -0.58
CA VAL A 503 -19.68 -14.59 -0.78
C VAL A 503 -19.89 -13.93 -2.14
N ILE A 504 -20.01 -12.61 -2.14
CA ILE A 504 -20.16 -11.80 -3.34
C ILE A 504 -18.95 -10.88 -3.45
N ILE A 505 -18.14 -11.06 -4.49
CA ILE A 505 -16.96 -10.24 -4.75
C ILE A 505 -17.31 -9.23 -5.84
N GLY A 506 -17.20 -7.94 -5.56
CA GLY A 506 -17.56 -6.96 -6.56
C GLY A 506 -17.76 -5.54 -6.08
N GLY A 507 -18.20 -4.70 -7.02
CA GLY A 507 -18.29 -3.26 -6.81
C GLY A 507 -19.60 -2.83 -6.15
N PHE A 508 -20.07 -1.64 -6.51
CA PHE A 508 -21.32 -1.11 -5.98
C PHE A 508 -22.53 -2.00 -6.32
N GLU A 509 -22.55 -2.65 -7.50
CA GLU A 509 -23.61 -3.60 -7.85
C GLU A 509 -23.63 -4.83 -6.93
N ALA A 510 -22.46 -5.32 -6.48
CA ALA A 510 -22.40 -6.43 -5.53
C ALA A 510 -23.00 -6.03 -4.18
N TYR A 511 -22.63 -4.85 -3.67
CA TYR A 511 -23.22 -4.27 -2.47
C TYR A 511 -24.74 -4.13 -2.59
N GLN A 512 -25.22 -3.55 -3.69
CA GLN A 512 -26.65 -3.35 -3.92
C GLN A 512 -27.40 -4.68 -4.09
N ALA A 513 -26.82 -5.65 -4.79
CA ALA A 513 -27.41 -6.98 -4.94
C ALA A 513 -27.56 -7.69 -3.59
N ALA A 514 -26.50 -7.68 -2.77
CA ALA A 514 -26.53 -8.28 -1.45
C ALA A 514 -27.54 -7.58 -0.52
N LEU A 515 -27.64 -6.25 -0.60
CA LEU A 515 -28.64 -5.48 0.15
C LEU A 515 -30.06 -5.87 -0.25
N GLN A 516 -30.35 -6.02 -1.56
CA GLN A 516 -31.67 -6.48 -2.03
C GLN A 516 -32.00 -7.88 -1.50
N LEU A 517 -31.05 -8.81 -1.52
CA LEU A 517 -31.27 -10.16 -0.96
C LEU A 517 -31.52 -10.09 0.55
N SER A 518 -30.75 -9.28 1.28
CA SER A 518 -30.89 -9.13 2.73
C SER A 518 -32.20 -8.46 3.15
N GLU A 519 -32.72 -7.50 2.38
CA GLU A 519 -33.98 -6.81 2.67
C GLU A 519 -35.22 -7.68 2.45
N ASN A 520 -35.10 -8.74 1.64
CA ASN A 520 -36.20 -9.65 1.31
C ASN A 520 -36.12 -10.98 2.06
N ARG A 521 -35.42 -11.02 3.20
CA ARG A 521 -35.32 -12.22 4.07
C ARG A 521 -36.64 -12.64 4.72
N ASP A 522 -37.55 -11.70 4.92
CA ASP A 522 -38.88 -11.99 5.49
C ASP A 522 -39.78 -12.71 4.48
N ASP A 523 -39.63 -12.39 3.18
CA ASP A 523 -40.42 -12.97 2.10
C ASP A 523 -39.84 -14.30 1.58
N TYR A 524 -38.52 -14.48 1.68
CA TYR A 524 -37.81 -15.65 1.17
C TYR A 524 -36.86 -16.24 2.21
N GLU A 525 -37.25 -17.37 2.83
CA GLU A 525 -36.41 -18.08 3.80
C GLU A 525 -35.05 -18.51 3.23
N ALA A 526 -34.95 -18.70 1.90
CA ALA A 526 -33.69 -19.02 1.22
C ALA A 526 -32.61 -17.93 1.38
N PHE A 527 -32.99 -16.69 1.69
CA PHE A 527 -32.06 -15.58 1.92
C PHE A 527 -31.61 -15.48 3.39
N CYS A 528 -32.16 -16.29 4.29
CA CYS A 528 -31.77 -16.36 5.71
C CYS A 528 -30.44 -17.12 5.91
N ILE A 529 -29.47 -16.88 5.03
CA ILE A 529 -28.10 -17.38 5.08
C ILE A 529 -27.14 -16.21 5.33
N PRO A 530 -25.95 -16.45 5.93
CA PRO A 530 -24.91 -15.44 6.00
C PRO A 530 -24.46 -14.99 4.61
N MET A 531 -24.41 -13.68 4.41
CA MET A 531 -23.95 -13.05 3.17
C MET A 531 -22.79 -12.11 3.46
N MET A 532 -21.70 -12.28 2.71
CA MET A 532 -20.52 -11.42 2.83
C MET A 532 -20.18 -10.78 1.49
N VAL A 533 -20.06 -9.45 1.47
CA VAL A 533 -19.59 -8.70 0.32
C VAL A 533 -18.11 -8.35 0.50
N ILE A 534 -17.29 -8.75 -0.47
CA ILE A 534 -15.90 -8.30 -0.58
C ILE A 534 -15.85 -7.18 -1.65
N PRO A 535 -15.60 -5.92 -1.25
CA PRO A 535 -15.59 -4.79 -2.18
C PRO A 535 -14.44 -4.90 -3.19
N SER A 536 -14.78 -4.89 -4.47
CA SER A 536 -13.84 -5.01 -5.60
C SER A 536 -14.26 -4.12 -6.77
N THR A 537 -13.50 -3.05 -7.00
CA THR A 537 -13.72 -2.07 -8.05
C THR A 537 -12.50 -1.17 -8.18
N ILE A 538 -12.14 -0.77 -9.39
CA ILE A 538 -11.07 0.21 -9.59
C ILE A 538 -11.42 1.59 -9.03
N SER A 539 -12.71 1.92 -8.96
CA SER A 539 -13.18 3.27 -8.61
C SER A 539 -13.06 3.60 -7.13
N ASN A 540 -12.95 2.58 -6.28
CA ASN A 540 -13.00 2.73 -4.83
C ASN A 540 -14.25 3.46 -4.29
N ASN A 541 -15.41 3.14 -4.89
CA ASN A 541 -16.69 3.81 -4.64
C ASN A 541 -17.68 2.99 -3.80
N VAL A 542 -17.22 1.94 -3.11
CA VAL A 542 -18.07 1.08 -2.28
C VAL A 542 -18.03 1.60 -0.83
N PRO A 543 -19.19 1.75 -0.16
CA PRO A 543 -19.24 2.22 1.23
C PRO A 543 -18.63 1.22 2.20
N GLY A 544 -18.22 1.71 3.37
CA GLY A 544 -17.73 0.86 4.48
C GLY A 544 -16.29 0.36 4.34
N THR A 545 -15.55 0.79 3.31
CA THR A 545 -14.13 0.45 3.12
C THR A 545 -13.34 1.65 2.62
N GLU A 546 -12.07 1.75 3.04
CA GLU A 546 -11.12 2.73 2.50
C GLU A 546 -10.45 2.23 1.21
N PHE A 547 -10.34 0.92 1.04
CA PHE A 547 -9.73 0.28 -0.13
C PHE A 547 -10.62 -0.85 -0.64
N SER A 548 -10.74 -0.94 -1.96
CA SER A 548 -11.44 -2.03 -2.64
C SER A 548 -10.47 -2.74 -3.56
N LEU A 549 -10.68 -4.03 -3.77
CA LEU A 549 -9.79 -4.83 -4.62
C LEU A 549 -9.74 -4.26 -6.04
N GLY A 550 -8.54 -4.02 -6.53
CA GLY A 550 -8.23 -3.55 -7.88
C GLY A 550 -7.95 -2.05 -7.95
N CYS A 551 -8.20 -1.29 -6.88
CA CYS A 551 -7.95 0.15 -6.89
C CYS A 551 -6.45 0.47 -6.92
N ASP A 552 -5.61 -0.31 -6.23
CA ASP A 552 -4.15 -0.11 -6.25
C ASP A 552 -3.55 -0.48 -7.61
N THR A 553 -4.01 -1.57 -8.22
CA THR A 553 -3.62 -1.94 -9.59
C THR A 553 -3.98 -0.83 -10.57
N ALA A 554 -5.20 -0.29 -10.49
CA ALA A 554 -5.60 0.83 -11.34
C ALA A 554 -4.75 2.09 -11.14
N LEU A 555 -4.40 2.41 -9.90
CA LEU A 555 -3.54 3.55 -9.59
C LEU A 555 -2.13 3.39 -10.18
N ASN A 556 -1.55 2.19 -10.11
CA ASN A 556 -0.24 1.92 -10.68
C ASN A 556 -0.26 2.04 -12.21
N GLU A 557 -1.29 1.50 -12.88
CA GLU A 557 -1.47 1.65 -14.34
C GLU A 557 -1.59 3.11 -14.76
N ILE A 558 -2.44 3.90 -14.09
CA ILE A 558 -2.59 5.33 -14.37
C ILE A 558 -1.27 6.06 -14.14
N THR A 559 -0.57 5.74 -13.06
CA THR A 559 0.71 6.38 -12.69
C THR A 559 1.80 6.07 -13.72
N GLU A 560 1.91 4.82 -14.19
CA GLU A 560 2.87 4.43 -15.22
C GLU A 560 2.54 5.09 -16.57
N ILE A 561 1.26 5.18 -16.93
CA ILE A 561 0.83 5.90 -18.14
C ILE A 561 1.18 7.40 -18.01
N CYS A 562 0.95 8.00 -16.84
CA CYS A 562 1.37 9.38 -16.57
C CYS A 562 2.88 9.56 -16.74
N ASP A 563 3.69 8.58 -16.35
CA ASP A 563 5.14 8.62 -16.52
C ASP A 563 5.56 8.55 -17.99
N ARG A 564 4.98 7.63 -18.77
CA ARG A 564 5.20 7.50 -20.22
C ARG A 564 4.79 8.77 -20.96
N ILE A 565 3.64 9.35 -20.60
CA ILE A 565 3.16 10.62 -21.15
C ILE A 565 4.10 11.76 -20.78
N ARG A 566 4.59 11.79 -19.54
CA ARG A 566 5.55 12.81 -19.08
C ARG A 566 6.84 12.76 -19.89
N GLN A 567 7.36 11.57 -20.17
CA GLN A 567 8.54 11.39 -21.01
C GLN A 567 8.31 11.91 -22.44
N SER A 568 7.13 11.64 -23.02
CA SER A 568 6.72 12.19 -24.32
C SER A 568 6.62 13.72 -24.30
N ALA A 569 6.10 14.29 -23.21
CA ALA A 569 6.02 15.74 -23.03
C ALA A 569 7.42 16.39 -22.98
N GLN A 570 8.39 15.76 -22.31
CA GLN A 570 9.77 16.26 -22.22
C GLN A 570 10.50 16.23 -23.57
N GLY A 571 10.19 15.28 -24.45
CA GLY A 571 10.80 15.18 -25.79
C GLY A 571 10.35 16.25 -26.78
N THR A 572 9.33 17.06 -26.46
CA THR A 572 8.79 18.10 -27.34
C THR A 572 8.81 19.48 -26.65
N LYS A 573 8.83 20.58 -27.42
CA LYS A 573 8.78 21.93 -26.85
C LYS A 573 7.43 22.14 -26.15
N ARG A 574 7.45 22.26 -24.80
CA ARG A 574 6.37 22.72 -23.90
C ARG A 574 4.98 22.13 -24.19
N ARG A 575 4.60 21.09 -23.44
CA ARG A 575 3.33 20.38 -23.65
C ARG A 575 2.55 20.07 -22.37
N VAL A 576 1.23 20.25 -22.43
CA VAL A 576 0.26 19.88 -21.39
C VAL A 576 -0.54 18.67 -21.85
N PHE A 577 -0.71 17.69 -20.97
CA PHE A 577 -1.59 16.55 -21.19
C PHE A 577 -2.79 16.58 -20.25
N ILE A 578 -3.99 16.47 -20.83
CA ILE A 578 -5.25 16.27 -20.13
C ILE A 578 -5.56 14.78 -20.15
N ILE A 579 -5.56 14.13 -19.00
CA ILE A 579 -5.74 12.68 -18.85
C ILE A 579 -7.10 12.43 -18.21
N GLU A 580 -7.95 11.70 -18.91
CA GLU A 580 -9.22 11.25 -18.37
C GLU A 580 -9.06 9.89 -17.66
N THR A 581 -9.41 9.86 -16.37
CA THR A 581 -9.46 8.65 -15.55
C THR A 581 -10.90 8.18 -15.39
N MET A 582 -11.09 6.87 -15.20
CA MET A 582 -12.37 6.30 -14.78
C MET A 582 -12.66 6.67 -13.31
N GLY A 583 -13.76 6.15 -12.78
CA GLY A 583 -14.14 6.28 -11.37
C GLY A 583 -15.63 6.51 -11.15
N GLY A 584 -16.43 6.59 -12.21
CA GLY A 584 -17.80 7.09 -12.12
C GLY A 584 -17.80 8.48 -11.50
N TYR A 585 -18.68 8.71 -10.53
CA TYR A 585 -18.72 9.96 -9.74
C TYR A 585 -17.71 10.00 -8.58
N CYS A 586 -16.85 8.99 -8.44
CA CYS A 586 -15.80 8.97 -7.42
C CYS A 586 -14.46 9.47 -7.99
N GLY A 587 -13.95 10.56 -7.43
CA GLY A 587 -12.71 11.20 -7.83
C GLY A 587 -11.42 10.57 -7.29
N TYR A 588 -11.49 9.38 -6.66
CA TYR A 588 -10.36 8.71 -6.01
C TYR A 588 -9.18 8.52 -6.97
N LEU A 589 -9.41 7.89 -8.13
CA LEU A 589 -8.37 7.62 -9.12
C LEU A 589 -7.72 8.90 -9.64
N ALA A 590 -8.52 9.91 -10.01
CA ALA A 590 -8.01 11.19 -10.49
C ALA A 590 -7.17 11.93 -9.44
N THR A 591 -7.57 11.85 -8.17
CA THR A 591 -6.88 12.55 -7.07
C THR A 591 -5.60 11.83 -6.68
N VAL A 592 -5.68 10.54 -6.36
CA VAL A 592 -4.54 9.79 -5.84
C VAL A 592 -3.49 9.56 -6.94
N ALA A 593 -3.91 9.23 -8.16
CA ALA A 593 -2.97 9.16 -9.28
C ALA A 593 -2.43 10.54 -9.67
N GLY A 594 -3.21 11.61 -9.43
CA GLY A 594 -2.74 12.99 -9.62
C GLY A 594 -1.61 13.32 -8.65
N LEU A 595 -1.75 12.93 -7.39
CA LEU A 595 -0.71 13.07 -6.37
C LEU A 595 0.52 12.23 -6.71
N ALA A 596 0.35 10.95 -7.03
CA ALA A 596 1.43 10.02 -7.38
C ALA A 596 2.15 10.41 -8.69
N GLY A 597 1.40 10.91 -9.67
CA GLY A 597 1.90 11.40 -10.95
C GLY A 597 2.51 12.80 -10.90
N GLY A 598 2.37 13.52 -9.78
CA GLY A 598 2.78 14.91 -9.65
C GLY A 598 2.08 15.82 -10.65
N ALA A 599 0.77 15.64 -10.77
CA ALA A 599 -0.13 16.43 -11.58
C ALA A 599 -0.21 17.88 -11.09
N ASP A 600 -0.51 18.76 -12.01
CA ASP A 600 -0.66 20.18 -11.77
C ASP A 600 -2.10 20.52 -11.36
N ALA A 601 -3.10 19.82 -11.89
CA ALA A 601 -4.48 19.89 -11.42
C ALA A 601 -5.17 18.54 -11.57
N ALA A 602 -6.22 18.34 -10.78
CA ALA A 602 -7.07 17.16 -10.85
C ALA A 602 -8.54 17.57 -10.69
N TYR A 603 -9.37 17.37 -11.71
CA TYR A 603 -10.80 17.71 -11.69
C TYR A 603 -11.66 16.50 -11.34
N ILE A 604 -12.54 16.65 -10.34
CA ILE A 604 -13.38 15.59 -9.79
C ILE A 604 -14.82 16.08 -9.58
N HIS A 605 -15.75 15.16 -9.34
CA HIS A 605 -17.17 15.49 -9.18
C HIS A 605 -17.48 16.06 -7.79
N GLU A 606 -16.77 15.59 -6.77
CA GLU A 606 -16.94 15.99 -5.38
C GLU A 606 -16.57 17.46 -5.15
N GLU A 607 -15.68 17.99 -5.98
CA GLU A 607 -15.23 19.36 -5.93
C GLU A 607 -15.73 20.12 -7.16
N LYS A 608 -16.76 20.95 -6.97
CA LYS A 608 -17.29 21.78 -8.05
C LYS A 608 -16.23 22.78 -8.50
N PHE A 609 -16.05 22.86 -9.81
CA PHE A 609 -15.18 23.84 -10.45
C PHE A 609 -15.94 24.56 -11.56
N THR A 610 -15.49 25.77 -11.86
CA THR A 610 -16.09 26.68 -12.84
C THR A 610 -15.08 27.03 -13.92
N ILE A 611 -15.53 27.75 -14.95
CA ILE A 611 -14.64 28.26 -15.99
C ILE A 611 -13.53 29.16 -15.43
N LYS A 612 -13.77 29.87 -14.32
CA LYS A 612 -12.77 30.73 -13.67
C LYS A 612 -11.62 29.90 -13.09
N ASP A 613 -11.94 28.77 -12.47
CA ASP A 613 -10.95 27.85 -11.91
C ASP A 613 -10.09 27.24 -13.02
N LEU A 614 -10.74 26.78 -14.11
CA LEU A 614 -10.06 26.27 -15.30
C LEU A 614 -9.11 27.32 -15.91
N GLN A 615 -9.58 28.57 -16.01
CA GLN A 615 -8.79 29.67 -16.53
C GLN A 615 -7.58 29.97 -15.64
N GLN A 616 -7.76 29.97 -14.32
CA GLN A 616 -6.67 30.16 -13.36
C GLN A 616 -5.63 29.03 -13.47
N ASP A 617 -6.06 27.79 -13.64
CA ASP A 617 -5.17 26.64 -13.81
C ASP A 617 -4.36 26.73 -15.11
N VAL A 618 -4.95 27.26 -16.19
CA VAL A 618 -4.25 27.56 -17.45
C VAL A 618 -3.19 28.64 -17.24
N TYR A 619 -3.53 29.75 -16.59
CA TYR A 619 -2.56 30.83 -16.34
C TYR A 619 -1.41 30.36 -15.44
N HIS A 620 -1.73 29.58 -14.42
CA HIS A 620 -0.72 28.98 -13.55
C HIS A 620 0.22 28.05 -14.32
N MET A 621 -0.32 27.26 -15.24
CA MET A 621 0.48 26.42 -16.12
C MET A 621 1.39 27.24 -17.03
N ALA A 622 0.87 28.30 -17.63
CA ALA A 622 1.64 29.23 -18.46
C ALA A 622 2.81 29.85 -17.69
N THR A 623 2.59 30.31 -16.46
CA THR A 623 3.64 30.86 -15.58
C THR A 623 4.69 29.81 -15.22
N LYS A 624 4.28 28.59 -14.86
CA LYS A 624 5.25 27.50 -14.61
C LYS A 624 6.14 27.24 -15.81
N MET A 625 5.58 27.30 -17.02
CA MET A 625 6.33 27.03 -18.24
C MET A 625 7.26 28.15 -18.66
N SER A 626 6.95 29.40 -18.31
CA SER A 626 7.89 30.52 -18.48
C SER A 626 9.04 30.45 -17.47
N GLU A 627 8.80 29.95 -16.26
CA GLU A 627 9.79 29.73 -15.19
C GLU A 627 10.70 28.48 -15.41
N GLY A 628 10.55 27.79 -16.55
CA GLY A 628 11.44 26.69 -16.95
C GLY A 628 10.87 25.28 -16.82
N VAL A 629 9.61 25.12 -16.38
CA VAL A 629 8.92 23.81 -16.42
C VAL A 629 8.56 23.47 -17.87
N GLN A 630 8.89 22.27 -18.34
CA GLN A 630 8.69 21.92 -19.75
C GLN A 630 7.40 21.11 -20.03
N ARG A 631 6.68 20.72 -18.97
CA ARG A 631 5.51 19.83 -19.05
C ARG A 631 4.37 20.27 -18.14
N GLY A 632 3.15 19.93 -18.51
CA GLY A 632 1.96 20.03 -17.67
C GLY A 632 1.18 18.72 -17.66
N LEU A 633 0.64 18.36 -16.50
CA LEU A 633 -0.16 17.14 -16.34
C LEU A 633 -1.47 17.49 -15.62
N ILE A 634 -2.60 17.24 -16.26
CA ILE A 634 -3.94 17.53 -15.74
C ILE A 634 -4.70 16.21 -15.72
N LEU A 635 -5.23 15.81 -14.57
CA LEU A 635 -6.13 14.65 -14.48
C LEU A 635 -7.58 15.12 -14.40
N ARG A 636 -8.48 14.35 -14.99
CA ARG A 636 -9.93 14.61 -14.94
C ARG A 636 -10.65 13.29 -14.76
N ASN A 637 -11.49 13.18 -13.74
CA ASN A 637 -12.41 12.07 -13.61
C ASN A 637 -13.50 12.15 -14.70
N GLU A 638 -13.89 11.00 -15.26
CA GLU A 638 -14.82 10.89 -16.38
C GLU A 638 -16.19 11.56 -16.15
N LYS A 639 -16.68 11.59 -14.90
CA LYS A 639 -17.94 12.25 -14.51
C LYS A 639 -17.73 13.49 -13.64
N ALA A 640 -16.55 14.12 -13.70
CA ALA A 640 -16.28 15.35 -12.95
C ALA A 640 -17.26 16.49 -13.30
N SER A 641 -17.63 16.59 -14.58
CA SER A 641 -18.67 17.49 -15.09
C SER A 641 -19.14 16.99 -16.45
N GLU A 642 -20.44 17.11 -16.72
CA GLU A 642 -21.03 16.79 -18.03
C GLU A 642 -20.65 17.84 -19.10
N ASN A 643 -20.63 19.12 -18.71
CA ASN A 643 -20.33 20.23 -19.63
C ASN A 643 -18.82 20.45 -19.83
N TYR A 644 -18.06 20.53 -18.74
CA TYR A 644 -16.59 20.61 -18.77
C TYR A 644 -15.96 19.23 -18.97
N ASN A 645 -16.23 18.64 -20.15
CA ASN A 645 -15.66 17.36 -20.54
C ASN A 645 -14.20 17.48 -21.02
N THR A 646 -13.55 16.36 -21.28
CA THR A 646 -12.14 16.32 -21.69
C THR A 646 -11.87 17.08 -22.97
N ASP A 647 -12.77 17.04 -23.96
CA ASP A 647 -12.64 17.78 -25.22
C ASP A 647 -12.76 19.30 -24.99
N PHE A 648 -13.70 19.74 -24.15
CA PHE A 648 -13.82 21.15 -23.77
C PHE A 648 -12.54 21.66 -23.09
N ILE A 649 -12.05 20.95 -22.07
CA ILE A 649 -10.84 21.34 -21.32
C ILE A 649 -9.64 21.35 -22.28
N TYR A 650 -9.52 20.35 -23.15
CA TYR A 650 -8.48 20.31 -24.17
C TYR A 650 -8.52 21.52 -25.11
N ARG A 651 -9.70 21.89 -25.61
CA ARG A 651 -9.86 23.06 -26.50
C ARG A 651 -9.53 24.35 -25.78
N LEU A 652 -10.00 24.51 -24.53
CA LEU A 652 -9.68 25.66 -23.69
C LEU A 652 -8.16 25.81 -23.50
N TYR A 653 -7.48 24.75 -23.06
CA TYR A 653 -6.02 24.76 -22.89
C TYR A 653 -5.27 24.97 -24.21
N SER A 654 -5.82 24.48 -25.32
CA SER A 654 -5.22 24.67 -26.65
C SER A 654 -5.34 26.11 -27.14
N GLU A 655 -6.44 26.79 -26.86
CA GLU A 655 -6.70 28.17 -27.28
C GLU A 655 -5.96 29.17 -26.40
N GLU A 656 -6.15 29.08 -25.08
CA GLU A 656 -5.55 30.00 -24.11
C GLU A 656 -4.03 29.75 -23.94
N GLY A 657 -3.55 28.55 -24.25
CA GLY A 657 -2.13 28.20 -24.25
C GLY A 657 -1.36 28.62 -25.50
N LYS A 658 -2.02 29.19 -26.53
CA LYS A 658 -1.39 29.53 -27.82
C LYS A 658 -0.14 30.39 -27.63
N GLY A 659 0.95 29.97 -28.29
CA GLY A 659 2.24 30.63 -28.21
C GLY A 659 3.07 30.31 -26.95
N LEU A 660 2.47 29.68 -25.93
CA LEU A 660 3.15 29.31 -24.68
C LEU A 660 3.41 27.80 -24.61
N PHE A 661 2.37 26.99 -24.90
CA PHE A 661 2.45 25.53 -24.90
C PHE A 661 1.43 24.88 -25.83
N SER A 662 1.66 23.60 -26.15
CA SER A 662 0.67 22.77 -26.84
C SER A 662 -0.10 21.90 -25.85
N ALA A 663 -1.38 21.64 -26.10
CA ALA A 663 -2.17 20.69 -25.32
C ALA A 663 -2.42 19.39 -26.08
N ARG A 664 -2.62 18.29 -25.36
CA ARG A 664 -3.10 16.99 -25.87
C ARG A 664 -4.02 16.36 -24.84
N MET A 665 -4.99 15.56 -25.30
CA MET A 665 -5.84 14.77 -24.42
C MET A 665 -5.53 13.29 -24.57
N ASN A 666 -5.71 12.53 -23.49
CA ASN A 666 -5.63 11.08 -23.50
C ASN A 666 -6.73 10.48 -22.62
N VAL A 667 -7.58 9.63 -23.19
CA VAL A 667 -8.61 8.91 -22.45
C VAL A 667 -8.09 7.51 -22.21
N LEU A 668 -7.78 7.20 -20.94
CA LEU A 668 -7.12 5.94 -20.60
C LEU A 668 -8.02 4.72 -20.84
N GLY A 669 -9.34 4.89 -20.64
CA GLY A 669 -10.32 3.82 -20.82
C GLY A 669 -9.99 2.59 -19.97
N HIS A 670 -10.22 1.41 -20.53
CA HIS A 670 -10.16 0.13 -19.80
C HIS A 670 -8.73 -0.33 -19.44
N MET A 671 -7.68 0.32 -19.95
CA MET A 671 -6.30 0.02 -19.53
C MET A 671 -6.12 0.16 -18.02
N GLN A 672 -6.93 1.02 -17.38
CA GLN A 672 -6.95 1.24 -15.93
C GLN A 672 -7.37 0.01 -15.12
N GLN A 673 -7.94 -1.04 -15.72
CA GLN A 673 -8.25 -2.28 -15.00
C GLN A 673 -7.00 -3.10 -14.67
N GLY A 674 -5.89 -2.84 -15.37
CA GLY A 674 -4.65 -3.58 -15.26
C GLY A 674 -4.69 -4.95 -15.91
N GLY A 675 -3.50 -5.47 -16.23
CA GLY A 675 -3.33 -6.83 -16.72
C GLY A 675 -3.11 -7.82 -15.57
N SER A 676 -2.06 -7.57 -14.78
CA SER A 676 -1.70 -8.39 -13.63
C SER A 676 -1.93 -7.63 -12.33
N PRO A 677 -2.53 -8.26 -11.31
CA PRO A 677 -2.79 -7.61 -10.03
C PRO A 677 -1.48 -7.26 -9.32
N THR A 678 -1.46 -6.12 -8.63
CA THR A 678 -0.33 -5.68 -7.81
C THR A 678 -0.16 -6.56 -6.57
N PRO A 679 1.03 -6.59 -5.94
CA PRO A 679 1.24 -7.31 -4.69
C PRO A 679 0.22 -6.90 -3.61
N PHE A 680 -0.13 -5.61 -3.54
CA PHE A 680 -1.15 -5.10 -2.63
C PHE A 680 -2.52 -5.74 -2.86
N ASP A 681 -3.04 -5.71 -4.10
CA ASP A 681 -4.36 -6.27 -4.41
C ASP A 681 -4.40 -7.80 -4.27
N ARG A 682 -3.30 -8.50 -4.60
CA ARG A 682 -3.16 -9.95 -4.35
C ARG A 682 -3.25 -10.28 -2.87
N ASN A 683 -2.50 -9.54 -2.04
CA ASN A 683 -2.45 -9.77 -0.60
C ASN A 683 -3.78 -9.39 0.08
N LEU A 684 -4.35 -8.24 -0.30
CA LEU A 684 -5.63 -7.76 0.22
C LEU A 684 -6.75 -8.76 -0.09
N GLY A 685 -6.85 -9.22 -1.34
CA GLY A 685 -7.87 -10.20 -1.74
C GLY A 685 -7.74 -11.51 -0.97
N THR A 686 -6.50 -12.00 -0.82
CA THR A 686 -6.20 -13.21 -0.06
C THR A 686 -6.64 -13.10 1.40
N LYS A 687 -6.31 -11.99 2.06
CA LYS A 687 -6.67 -11.76 3.47
C LYS A 687 -8.16 -11.55 3.69
N MET A 688 -8.81 -10.76 2.84
CA MET A 688 -10.25 -10.49 2.95
C MET A 688 -11.04 -11.77 2.82
N ALA A 689 -10.69 -12.62 1.85
CA ALA A 689 -11.36 -13.89 1.63
C ALA A 689 -11.14 -14.91 2.76
N ALA A 690 -9.93 -14.96 3.34
CA ALA A 690 -9.67 -15.81 4.50
C ALA A 690 -10.56 -15.41 5.69
N LYS A 691 -10.63 -14.10 5.98
CA LYS A 691 -11.51 -13.57 7.04
C LYS A 691 -13.00 -13.75 6.73
N ALA A 692 -13.39 -13.63 5.47
CA ALA A 692 -14.77 -13.86 5.05
C ALA A 692 -15.20 -15.30 5.31
N CYS A 693 -14.32 -16.28 5.05
CA CYS A 693 -14.56 -17.70 5.35
C CYS A 693 -14.78 -17.90 6.86
N ASP A 694 -13.86 -17.41 7.70
CA ASP A 694 -13.99 -17.53 9.16
C ASP A 694 -15.26 -16.86 9.69
N TRP A 695 -15.58 -15.67 9.19
CA TRP A 695 -16.79 -14.95 9.60
C TRP A 695 -18.07 -15.69 9.21
N ILE A 696 -18.17 -16.22 7.99
CA ILE A 696 -19.36 -16.97 7.54
C ILE A 696 -19.60 -18.17 8.46
N VAL A 697 -18.54 -18.89 8.81
CA VAL A 697 -18.69 -20.06 9.68
C VAL A 697 -19.08 -19.68 11.10
N CYS A 698 -18.52 -18.60 11.65
CA CYS A 698 -18.97 -18.08 12.95
C CYS A 698 -20.46 -17.72 12.92
N GLN A 699 -20.94 -17.09 11.85
CA GLN A 699 -22.37 -16.79 11.69
C GLN A 699 -23.22 -18.05 11.57
N LEU A 700 -22.75 -19.09 10.86
CA LEU A 700 -23.48 -20.36 10.76
C LEU A 700 -23.59 -21.07 12.10
N LYS A 701 -22.49 -21.22 12.82
CA LYS A 701 -22.48 -21.89 14.13
C LYS A 701 -23.38 -21.19 15.14
N GLY A 702 -23.51 -19.86 15.05
CA GLY A 702 -24.38 -19.08 15.92
C GLY A 702 -25.88 -19.11 15.53
N ASN A 703 -26.24 -19.51 14.30
CA ASN A 703 -27.58 -19.35 13.75
C ASN A 703 -28.14 -20.63 13.09
N ILE A 704 -27.55 -21.80 13.35
CA ILE A 704 -28.07 -23.08 12.91
C ILE A 704 -28.99 -23.68 13.97
N ASP A 705 -30.16 -24.17 13.58
CA ASP A 705 -31.08 -24.88 14.47
C ASP A 705 -30.72 -26.37 14.63
N ALA A 706 -31.45 -27.06 15.51
CA ALA A 706 -31.25 -28.48 15.80
C ALA A 706 -31.55 -29.38 14.58
N GLU A 707 -32.34 -28.89 13.62
CA GLU A 707 -32.64 -29.56 12.35
C GLU A 707 -31.60 -29.27 11.25
N GLY A 708 -30.59 -28.44 11.50
CA GLY A 708 -29.53 -28.10 10.55
C GLY A 708 -29.91 -27.00 9.54
N LYS A 709 -31.05 -26.32 9.76
CA LYS A 709 -31.51 -25.19 8.95
C LYS A 709 -30.90 -23.89 9.49
N VAL A 710 -30.39 -23.08 8.57
CA VAL A 710 -29.74 -21.80 8.87
C VAL A 710 -30.81 -20.71 8.95
N ASN A 711 -30.82 -19.93 10.02
CA ASN A 711 -31.79 -18.86 10.23
C ASN A 711 -31.10 -17.52 10.56
N CYS A 712 -30.41 -16.96 9.58
CA CYS A 712 -29.73 -15.68 9.67
C CYS A 712 -30.67 -14.50 9.34
N LYS A 713 -31.57 -14.15 10.27
CA LYS A 713 -32.46 -12.97 10.11
C LYS A 713 -31.87 -11.67 10.62
N ASP A 714 -30.89 -11.72 11.52
CA ASP A 714 -30.23 -10.53 12.05
C ASP A 714 -29.55 -9.73 10.92
N PRO A 715 -29.71 -8.40 10.82
CA PRO A 715 -29.01 -7.56 9.84
C PRO A 715 -27.49 -7.67 9.85
N ASN A 716 -26.88 -8.11 10.96
CA ASN A 716 -25.45 -8.33 11.11
C ASN A 716 -24.97 -9.65 10.52
N SER A 717 -25.88 -10.49 10.02
CA SER A 717 -25.53 -11.69 9.25
C SER A 717 -25.45 -11.41 7.73
N ALA A 718 -25.65 -10.16 7.31
CA ALA A 718 -25.34 -9.69 5.96
C ALA A 718 -24.42 -8.47 6.05
N CYS A 719 -23.14 -8.67 5.75
CA CYS A 719 -22.11 -7.65 5.95
C CYS A 719 -21.28 -7.39 4.69
N LEU A 720 -20.67 -6.20 4.67
CA LEU A 720 -19.57 -5.87 3.80
C LEU A 720 -18.28 -5.89 4.63
N LEU A 721 -17.27 -6.61 4.16
CA LEU A 721 -15.95 -6.66 4.78
C LEU A 721 -15.11 -5.51 4.21
N GLY A 722 -14.92 -4.46 4.99
CA GLY A 722 -14.10 -3.32 4.61
C GLY A 722 -12.78 -3.27 5.38
N VAL A 723 -11.85 -2.47 4.87
CA VAL A 723 -10.65 -2.06 5.61
C VAL A 723 -10.81 -0.60 6.01
N ILE A 724 -10.80 -0.32 7.32
CA ILE A 724 -10.86 1.03 7.87
C ILE A 724 -9.64 1.19 8.76
N ARG A 725 -8.78 2.16 8.46
CA ARG A 725 -7.44 2.28 9.05
C ARG A 725 -6.64 0.97 8.92
N SER A 726 -6.37 0.27 10.03
CA SER A 726 -5.62 -0.99 10.10
C SER A 726 -6.51 -2.22 10.32
N GLN A 727 -7.82 -2.00 10.52
CA GLN A 727 -8.76 -3.03 10.92
C GLN A 727 -9.62 -3.51 9.75
N TYR A 728 -9.96 -4.80 9.79
CA TYR A 728 -10.96 -5.38 8.90
C TYR A 728 -12.29 -5.37 9.63
N THR A 729 -13.23 -4.58 9.15
CA THR A 729 -14.50 -4.33 9.82
C THR A 729 -15.63 -4.92 8.99
N CYS A 730 -16.45 -5.76 9.63
CA CYS A 730 -17.69 -6.26 9.05
C CYS A 730 -18.80 -5.24 9.34
N SER A 731 -19.20 -4.46 8.34
CA SER A 731 -20.29 -3.48 8.48
C SER A 731 -21.58 -4.08 7.93
N SER A 732 -22.70 -3.99 8.66
CA SER A 732 -24.00 -4.43 8.14
C SER A 732 -24.37 -3.70 6.85
N LEU A 733 -24.91 -4.41 5.86
CA LEU A 733 -25.36 -3.78 4.61
C LEU A 733 -26.45 -2.73 4.87
N LYS A 734 -27.30 -2.96 5.88
CA LYS A 734 -28.38 -2.05 6.25
C LYS A 734 -27.84 -0.74 6.84
N SER A 735 -26.81 -0.79 7.69
CA SER A 735 -26.21 0.43 8.27
C SER A 735 -25.46 1.24 7.21
N LEU A 736 -24.80 0.58 6.24
CA LEU A 736 -24.13 1.26 5.14
C LEU A 736 -25.11 1.98 4.19
N LYS A 737 -26.38 1.57 4.14
CA LYS A 737 -27.42 2.21 3.31
C LYS A 737 -27.56 3.70 3.63
N GLU A 738 -27.49 4.07 4.90
CA GLU A 738 -27.59 5.46 5.36
C GLU A 738 -26.38 6.31 4.94
N GLN A 739 -25.22 5.68 4.75
CA GLN A 739 -23.98 6.33 4.36
C GLN A 739 -23.74 6.29 2.84
N THR A 740 -24.74 5.88 2.06
CA THR A 740 -24.60 5.65 0.61
C THR A 740 -25.48 6.57 -0.22
N ASN A 741 -24.88 7.23 -1.22
CA ASN A 741 -25.63 7.88 -2.29
C ASN A 741 -25.86 6.88 -3.44
N PHE A 742 -27.08 6.35 -3.56
CA PHE A 742 -27.42 5.35 -4.59
C PHE A 742 -27.51 5.93 -6.01
N GLU A 743 -27.92 7.19 -6.18
CA GLU A 743 -28.02 7.82 -7.51
C GLU A 743 -26.63 7.96 -8.15
N LYS A 744 -25.67 8.44 -7.36
CA LYS A 744 -24.29 8.67 -7.79
C LYS A 744 -23.37 7.47 -7.55
N ARG A 745 -23.85 6.48 -6.79
CA ARG A 745 -23.13 5.24 -6.45
C ARG A 745 -21.79 5.52 -5.77
N VAL A 746 -21.81 6.36 -4.75
CA VAL A 746 -20.63 6.75 -3.96
C VAL A 746 -20.97 6.79 -2.47
N PRO A 747 -19.99 6.55 -1.58
CA PRO A 747 -20.18 6.81 -0.16
C PRO A 747 -20.29 8.31 0.13
N THR A 748 -20.91 8.64 1.25
CA THR A 748 -21.09 10.01 1.74
C THR A 748 -19.81 10.60 2.32
N ASP A 749 -19.01 9.81 3.03
CA ASP A 749 -17.69 10.18 3.52
C ASP A 749 -16.59 9.48 2.70
N GLN A 750 -15.56 10.23 2.32
CA GLN A 750 -14.50 9.79 1.43
C GLN A 750 -13.15 10.27 1.98
N TRP A 751 -12.41 9.34 2.58
CA TRP A 751 -11.18 9.61 3.32
C TRP A 751 -10.12 10.34 2.49
N TRP A 752 -10.07 10.10 1.18
CA TRP A 752 -9.04 10.61 0.28
C TRP A 752 -9.26 12.08 -0.10
N LEU A 753 -10.43 12.67 0.20
CA LEU A 753 -10.67 14.10 -0.02
C LEU A 753 -9.74 14.98 0.82
N LYS A 754 -9.28 14.50 1.97
CA LYS A 754 -8.26 15.19 2.80
C LYS A 754 -6.90 15.34 2.10
N LEU A 755 -6.64 14.56 1.04
CA LEU A 755 -5.42 14.66 0.24
C LEU A 755 -5.49 15.77 -0.82
N ARG A 756 -6.67 16.35 -1.08
CA ARG A 756 -6.88 17.37 -2.11
C ARG A 756 -6.04 18.63 -1.86
N PRO A 757 -5.98 19.19 -0.64
CA PRO A 757 -5.10 20.32 -0.37
C PRO A 757 -3.62 20.00 -0.62
N LEU A 758 -3.17 18.79 -0.24
CA LEU A 758 -1.79 18.37 -0.46
C LEU A 758 -1.45 18.38 -1.96
N LEU A 759 -2.33 17.82 -2.80
CA LEU A 759 -2.15 17.83 -4.26
C LEU A 759 -2.00 19.26 -4.78
N ARG A 760 -2.89 20.17 -4.36
CA ARG A 760 -2.86 21.59 -4.76
C ARG A 760 -1.60 22.32 -4.32
N ILE A 761 -1.23 22.17 -3.06
CA ILE A 761 -0.02 22.79 -2.47
C ILE A 761 1.20 22.30 -3.22
N LEU A 762 1.34 20.98 -3.40
CA LEU A 762 2.45 20.41 -4.16
C LEU A 762 2.41 20.78 -5.65
N ALA A 763 1.33 21.37 -6.15
CA ALA A 763 1.22 21.92 -7.49
C ALA A 763 1.31 23.46 -7.53
N LYS A 764 1.71 24.15 -6.45
CA LYS A 764 1.86 25.62 -6.35
C LYS A 764 0.52 26.38 -6.41
N HIS A 765 -0.62 25.71 -6.19
CA HIS A 765 -1.91 26.39 -6.00
C HIS A 765 -2.04 26.87 -4.55
N ASP A 766 -2.75 27.97 -4.35
CA ASP A 766 -3.11 28.43 -3.02
C ASP A 766 -4.22 27.53 -2.46
N SER A 767 -3.92 26.81 -1.39
CA SER A 767 -4.86 25.94 -0.67
C SER A 767 -4.43 25.84 0.79
N THR A 768 -5.39 25.73 1.72
CA THR A 768 -5.12 25.49 3.14
C THR A 768 -4.85 24.00 3.37
N TYR A 769 -3.70 23.66 3.96
CA TYR A 769 -3.39 22.26 4.29
C TYR A 769 -4.14 21.84 5.54
N GLU A 770 -4.77 20.65 5.51
CA GLU A 770 -5.29 19.98 6.70
C GLU A 770 -4.24 18.97 7.17
N GLU A 771 -3.77 19.13 8.40
CA GLU A 771 -2.76 18.26 9.03
C GLU A 771 -3.29 16.81 9.15
N GLU A 772 -2.50 15.82 8.72
CA GLU A 772 -2.89 14.40 8.88
C GLU A 772 -2.36 13.79 10.19
N GLY A 773 -1.24 14.32 10.69
CA GLY A 773 -0.49 13.74 11.81
C GLY A 773 -1.10 14.01 13.17
N MET A 774 -1.33 12.93 13.93
CA MET A 774 -1.51 13.01 15.38
C MET A 774 -0.23 12.55 16.07
N TYR A 775 0.15 13.22 17.17
CA TYR A 775 1.19 12.73 18.07
C TYR A 775 0.63 11.52 18.83
N MET A 776 1.33 10.39 18.76
CA MET A 776 0.97 9.17 19.49
C MET A 776 2.20 8.63 20.21
N THR A 777 1.99 8.01 21.37
CA THR A 777 3.05 7.21 22.00
C THR A 777 3.09 5.83 21.37
N VAL A 778 4.22 5.14 21.51
CA VAL A 778 4.34 3.76 20.99
C VAL A 778 3.46 2.78 21.79
N GLU A 779 3.15 3.08 23.04
CA GLU A 779 2.22 2.32 23.87
C GLU A 779 0.75 2.51 23.44
N ASP A 780 0.35 3.74 23.09
CA ASP A 780 -0.98 4.02 22.54
C ASP A 780 -1.26 3.20 21.26
N ARG A 781 -0.24 2.94 20.45
CA ARG A 781 -0.32 2.06 19.28
C ARG A 781 -0.50 0.57 19.66
N ALA A 782 0.03 0.15 20.81
CA ALA A 782 -0.17 -1.21 21.31
C ALA A 782 -1.58 -1.41 21.89
N PHE A 783 -2.11 -0.40 22.60
CA PHE A 783 -3.36 -0.47 23.38
C PHE A 783 -4.59 0.19 22.72
N GLY A 784 -4.43 1.06 21.72
CA GLY A 784 -5.49 1.90 21.15
C GLY A 784 -6.65 1.15 20.48
N ASP A 785 -6.53 -0.16 20.26
CA ASP A 785 -7.58 -1.01 19.72
C ASP A 785 -8.44 -1.70 20.79
N SER A 786 -8.15 -1.58 22.10
CA SER A 786 -8.99 -2.18 23.15
C SER A 786 -10.25 -1.37 23.48
N LEU A 787 -10.44 -0.20 22.85
CA LEU A 787 -11.57 0.71 23.11
C LEU A 787 -12.75 0.55 22.15
N TYR A 788 -12.67 -0.34 21.17
CA TYR A 788 -13.78 -0.67 20.27
C TYR A 788 -13.78 -2.18 19.96
N GLY A 789 -13.96 -2.99 21.02
CA GLY A 789 -14.19 -4.43 20.92
C GLY A 789 -15.64 -4.78 20.61
#